data_AF-A0A2W4UEQ9-F1
#
_entry.id   AF-A0A2W4UEQ9-F1
#
_cell.length_a   1.000
_cell.length_b   1.000
_cell.length_c   1.000
_cell.angle_alpha   90.00
_cell.angle_beta   90.00
_cell.angle_gamma   90.00
#
_symmetry.space_group_name_H-M   'P 1'
#
loop_
_entity.id
_entity.type
_entity.pdbx_description
1 polymer ?
#
loop_
_entity_poly.entity_id
_entity_poly.type
_entity_poly.pdbx_seq_one_letter_code
_entity_poly.pdbx_strand_id
1 'polypeptide(L)'
;MSVPAYSSYQDSGIKWLGEVPGHWSIRPLKYLVALRSGGTPSKSREDFWDGPVPWASAKDLKSERISDTEDHLSQAAIVEGGVELNPPHSILILVRGMMLARAFPVVEVLVPMAINQDLKAINPKDGLIERRFLAWGLRGTARESLDRCSEAGHGTKALRMEDWLSLPFPVPPLDEQAAIAAFLDRETVMIDSLVKEQRRLIELLKEKRQAVISHAVTKGLNPDAPMKESGIEWLGKVPVHWEVRRLSTVCGFEPGKAHEPFIDDEADEHIYASARFVSTQGSSLRYCSENLSPARRNDILMVMSDLPNGRALARAFLVSDDRSYAVNQRVCIIRQNTCDPKFMYHQLDRNEGLLCHDDGMNQTHLPNRAFTKLEICAPPLAEQIEIAGYLDRLLEKFAALSREAERAIRFLNERRTALIFAAVTGKIDVRGPAEVLPFPVDRAQARGMIAAEIIERSAHQATFGRVKLQKIAYLADVHVGISELEGTYLREAAGPLDREMVREMEHEAGRVAGIRVNQPDGAGTAVNYRLGDQRGAHRAELAALLGADRSAKLDKLIDDIATIDTKGAEAVATLYAVWNDALIEGETPTDTEKVLAMLTEWHPEKKEKFRMDELHTWLGWMRRHGLVPRGEGPRTSTGRLFA
;
A
#
# COMPACT_ATOMS: atom_id res chain seq x y z
N MET A 1 2.85 -13.42 -17.03
CA MET A 1 4.20 -14.02 -16.92
C MET A 1 4.19 -15.32 -17.71
N SER A 2 5.12 -15.48 -18.65
CA SER A 2 5.61 -16.81 -19.04
C SER A 2 6.81 -17.06 -18.14
N VAL A 3 6.71 -18.02 -17.23
CA VAL A 3 7.84 -18.41 -16.39
C VAL A 3 8.54 -19.58 -17.10
N PRO A 4 9.89 -19.61 -17.19
CA PRO A 4 10.57 -20.67 -17.93
C PRO A 4 10.26 -22.04 -17.32
N ALA A 5 9.98 -23.03 -18.17
CA ALA A 5 9.87 -24.42 -17.77
C ALA A 5 11.24 -25.10 -17.86
N TYR A 6 11.44 -26.17 -17.09
CA TYR A 6 12.62 -27.00 -17.24
C TYR A 6 12.60 -27.74 -18.58
N SER A 7 13.78 -28.09 -19.09
CA SER A 7 13.93 -28.82 -20.35
C SER A 7 13.32 -30.22 -20.34
N SER A 8 13.14 -30.83 -19.17
CA SER A 8 12.59 -32.18 -19.01
C SER A 8 11.99 -32.38 -17.61
N TYR A 9 10.88 -33.11 -17.56
CA TYR A 9 10.18 -33.48 -16.32
C TYR A 9 10.08 -35.01 -16.18
N GLN A 10 9.93 -35.47 -14.95
CA GLN A 10 9.63 -36.85 -14.57
C GLN A 10 8.45 -36.87 -13.59
N ASP A 11 7.61 -37.91 -13.64
CA ASP A 11 6.56 -38.11 -12.65
C ASP A 11 7.19 -38.46 -11.29
N SER A 12 6.86 -37.68 -10.25
CA SER A 12 7.36 -37.92 -8.90
C SER A 12 6.70 -39.12 -8.22
N GLY A 13 5.60 -39.64 -8.75
CA GLY A 13 4.75 -40.66 -8.11
C GLY A 13 4.02 -40.17 -6.85
N ILE A 14 4.02 -38.85 -6.60
CA ILE A 14 3.46 -38.24 -5.39
C ILE A 14 2.39 -37.25 -5.81
N LYS A 15 1.13 -37.54 -5.46
CA LYS A 15 -0.06 -36.83 -5.96
C LYS A 15 0.00 -35.30 -5.82
N TRP A 16 0.48 -34.79 -4.69
CA TRP A 16 0.53 -33.35 -4.44
C TRP A 16 1.70 -32.65 -5.14
N LEU A 17 2.78 -33.40 -5.44
CA LEU A 17 4.00 -32.88 -6.06
C LEU A 17 3.90 -32.95 -7.60
N GLY A 18 3.29 -34.02 -8.14
CA GLY A 18 3.11 -34.23 -9.58
C GLY A 18 4.44 -34.36 -10.31
N GLU A 19 4.56 -33.76 -11.49
CA GLU A 19 5.82 -33.81 -12.25
C GLU A 19 6.91 -32.89 -11.65
N VAL A 20 8.14 -33.36 -11.56
CA VAL A 20 9.31 -32.59 -11.12
C VAL A 20 10.39 -32.61 -12.20
N PRO A 21 11.36 -31.69 -12.20
CA PRO A 21 12.45 -31.74 -13.18
C PRO A 21 13.19 -33.08 -13.13
N GLY A 22 13.56 -33.60 -14.30
CA GLY A 22 14.13 -34.95 -14.44
C GLY A 22 15.40 -35.20 -13.61
N HIS A 23 16.17 -34.15 -13.32
CA HIS A 23 17.40 -34.21 -12.52
C HIS A 23 17.18 -34.03 -11.02
N TRP A 24 15.95 -33.73 -10.57
CA TRP A 24 15.65 -33.57 -9.14
C TRP A 24 15.53 -34.93 -8.45
N SER A 25 16.05 -35.03 -7.23
CA SER A 25 15.84 -36.20 -6.39
C SER A 25 14.74 -35.94 -5.37
N ILE A 26 14.07 -36.99 -4.90
CA ILE A 26 13.03 -36.88 -3.87
C ILE A 26 13.46 -37.72 -2.68
N ARG A 27 13.50 -37.11 -1.50
CA ARG A 27 13.97 -37.77 -0.27
C ARG A 27 13.05 -37.46 0.90
N PRO A 28 12.75 -38.43 1.77
CA PRO A 28 12.05 -38.16 3.02
C PRO A 28 12.81 -37.15 3.90
N LEU A 29 12.09 -36.21 4.52
CA LEU A 29 12.67 -35.15 5.37
C LEU A 29 13.65 -35.67 6.43
N LYS A 30 13.39 -36.84 7.04
CA LYS A 30 14.27 -37.48 8.05
C LYS A 30 15.72 -37.67 7.59
N TYR A 31 15.96 -37.79 6.29
CA TYR A 31 17.31 -37.93 5.75
C TYR A 31 18.00 -36.58 5.54
N LEU A 32 17.25 -35.48 5.50
CA LEU A 32 17.75 -34.13 5.18
C LEU A 32 17.99 -33.27 6.43
N VAL A 33 17.30 -33.54 7.53
CA VAL A 33 17.30 -32.66 8.71
C VAL A 33 17.62 -33.37 10.02
N ALA A 34 18.12 -32.60 10.98
CA ALA A 34 18.26 -32.98 12.39
C ALA A 34 17.32 -32.13 13.25
N LEU A 35 16.68 -32.74 14.25
CA LEU A 35 15.74 -32.08 15.13
C LEU A 35 16.35 -31.78 16.51
N ARG A 36 15.99 -30.64 17.08
CA ARG A 36 16.22 -30.30 18.49
C ARG A 36 14.90 -29.95 19.17
N SER A 37 14.78 -30.37 20.42
CA SER A 37 13.58 -30.16 21.23
C SER A 37 13.78 -28.97 22.16
N GLY A 38 12.70 -28.25 22.44
CA GLY A 38 12.69 -27.22 23.46
C GLY A 38 12.40 -27.72 24.86
N GLY A 39 12.62 -26.83 25.83
CA GLY A 39 12.34 -27.03 27.25
C GLY A 39 11.71 -25.77 27.85
N THR A 40 10.82 -25.97 28.82
CA THR A 40 10.27 -24.88 29.63
C THR A 40 10.92 -24.95 31.02
N PRO A 41 11.77 -23.98 31.40
CA PRO A 41 12.30 -23.91 32.76
C PRO A 41 11.17 -23.57 33.75
N SER A 42 11.42 -23.72 35.06
CA SER A 42 10.35 -23.53 36.05
C SER A 42 9.75 -22.12 35.99
N LYS A 43 8.44 -22.03 35.78
CA LYS A 43 7.71 -20.75 35.77
C LYS A 43 7.56 -20.12 37.16
N SER A 44 7.77 -20.88 38.23
CA SER A 44 7.71 -20.36 39.59
C SER A 44 8.99 -19.64 40.03
N ARG A 45 10.08 -19.75 39.27
CA ARG A 45 11.34 -19.07 39.52
C ARG A 45 11.42 -17.82 38.66
N GLU A 46 10.99 -16.68 39.20
CA GLU A 46 10.99 -15.40 38.48
C GLU A 46 12.39 -15.02 37.97
N ASP A 47 13.43 -15.36 38.72
CA ASP A 47 14.83 -15.12 38.37
C ASP A 47 15.31 -15.90 37.13
N PHE A 48 14.54 -16.90 36.67
CA PHE A 48 14.80 -17.57 35.41
C PHE A 48 14.32 -16.78 34.20
N TRP A 49 13.36 -15.87 34.39
CA TRP A 49 12.68 -15.13 33.31
C TRP A 49 13.16 -13.68 33.18
N ASP A 50 14.19 -13.31 33.94
CA ASP A 50 14.83 -11.99 33.88
C ASP A 50 16.25 -12.14 33.35
N GLY A 51 16.42 -11.97 32.03
CA GLY A 51 17.73 -12.09 31.40
C GLY A 51 17.75 -11.77 29.91
N PRO A 52 18.91 -11.90 29.26
CA PRO A 52 19.10 -11.44 27.89
C PRO A 52 18.82 -12.51 26.83
N VAL A 53 18.54 -13.76 27.19
CA VAL A 53 18.46 -14.88 26.23
C VAL A 53 17.04 -15.04 25.71
N PRO A 54 16.75 -14.86 24.41
CA PRO A 54 15.40 -15.03 23.88
C PRO A 54 14.88 -16.47 24.03
N TRP A 55 13.62 -16.61 24.44
CA TRP A 55 12.92 -17.89 24.57
C TRP A 55 11.63 -17.90 23.76
N ALA A 56 11.66 -18.60 22.62
CA ALA A 56 10.55 -18.57 21.67
C ALA A 56 9.44 -19.57 22.04
N SER A 57 8.21 -19.10 21.83
CA SER A 57 6.98 -19.86 21.95
C SER A 57 6.12 -19.68 20.69
N ALA A 58 4.94 -20.29 20.67
CA ALA A 58 3.98 -20.09 19.58
C ALA A 58 3.56 -18.61 19.39
N LYS A 59 3.70 -17.76 20.42
CA LYS A 59 3.38 -16.32 20.34
C LYS A 59 4.32 -15.53 19.44
N ASP A 60 5.54 -16.02 19.27
CA ASP A 60 6.64 -15.32 18.58
C ASP A 60 6.70 -15.64 17.08
N LEU A 61 5.99 -16.69 16.64
CA LEU A 61 6.01 -17.17 15.25
C LEU A 61 5.12 -16.34 14.31
N LYS A 62 5.32 -15.01 14.30
CA LYS A 62 4.55 -14.03 13.52
C LYS A 62 5.28 -13.55 12.25
N SER A 63 6.58 -13.82 12.16
CA SER A 63 7.47 -13.36 11.09
C SER A 63 8.30 -14.53 10.56
N GLU A 64 8.80 -14.41 9.32
CA GLU A 64 9.63 -15.47 8.71
C GLU A 64 11.03 -15.58 9.32
N ARG A 65 11.48 -14.51 9.99
CA ARG A 65 12.76 -14.43 10.71
C ARG A 65 12.55 -13.71 12.03
N ILE A 66 13.17 -14.20 13.09
CA ILE A 66 13.14 -13.55 14.42
C ILE A 66 14.54 -13.44 15.01
N SER A 67 14.81 -12.31 15.65
CA SER A 67 16.03 -12.05 16.44
C SER A 67 15.73 -11.87 17.92
N ASP A 68 14.46 -11.85 18.31
CA ASP A 68 14.02 -11.57 19.68
C ASP A 68 12.63 -12.17 19.95
N THR A 69 12.24 -12.28 21.21
CA THR A 69 10.98 -12.91 21.68
C THR A 69 10.31 -12.11 22.80
N GLU A 70 9.05 -12.43 23.11
CA GLU A 70 8.32 -11.79 24.22
C GLU A 70 8.90 -12.11 25.59
N ASP A 71 9.32 -13.37 25.79
CA ASP A 71 9.90 -13.85 27.03
C ASP A 71 11.41 -14.10 26.86
N HIS A 72 12.18 -13.83 27.92
CA HIS A 72 13.62 -14.05 27.95
C HIS A 72 14.03 -14.89 29.15
N LEU A 73 15.21 -15.49 29.05
CA LEU A 73 15.80 -16.32 30.08
C LEU A 73 17.10 -15.73 30.61
N SER A 74 17.31 -15.95 31.90
CA SER A 74 18.58 -15.71 32.56
C SER A 74 19.59 -16.82 32.28
N GLN A 75 20.87 -16.54 32.52
CA GLN A 75 21.92 -17.55 32.39
C GLN A 75 21.70 -18.72 33.38
N ALA A 76 21.12 -18.46 34.55
CA ALA A 76 20.78 -19.49 35.52
C ALA A 76 19.72 -20.45 34.98
N ALA A 77 18.74 -19.96 34.20
CA ALA A 77 17.74 -20.83 33.57
C ALA A 77 18.35 -21.79 32.53
N ILE A 78 19.41 -21.37 31.84
CA ILE A 78 20.13 -22.22 30.87
C ILE A 78 20.91 -23.32 31.60
N VAL A 79 21.64 -22.96 32.66
CA VAL A 79 22.52 -23.89 33.38
C VAL A 79 21.75 -24.80 34.34
N GLU A 80 20.88 -24.24 35.18
CA GLU A 80 20.12 -24.97 36.19
C GLU A 80 18.81 -25.55 35.63
N GLY A 81 18.18 -24.84 34.69
CA GLY A 81 16.91 -25.24 34.11
C GLY A 81 17.03 -26.26 32.96
N GLY A 82 18.26 -26.60 32.55
CA GLY A 82 18.51 -27.61 31.51
C GLY A 82 17.97 -27.22 30.13
N VAL A 83 17.92 -25.93 29.83
CA VAL A 83 17.40 -25.40 28.56
C VAL A 83 18.53 -25.36 27.53
N GLU A 84 18.34 -26.00 26.39
CA GLU A 84 19.30 -25.97 25.29
C GLU A 84 19.06 -24.77 24.36
N LEU A 85 20.17 -24.17 23.89
CA LEU A 85 20.14 -23.13 22.88
C LEU A 85 20.24 -23.73 21.48
N ASN A 86 19.37 -23.25 20.60
CA ASN A 86 19.47 -23.52 19.18
C ASN A 86 20.42 -22.49 18.56
N PRO A 87 21.33 -22.92 17.66
CA PRO A 87 22.23 -22.00 16.99
C PRO A 87 21.46 -21.04 16.07
N PRO A 88 22.07 -19.89 15.71
CA PRO A 88 21.57 -19.04 14.64
C PRO A 88 21.30 -19.85 13.36
N HIS A 89 20.28 -19.44 12.63
CA HIS A 89 19.76 -20.06 11.41
C HIS A 89 19.07 -21.42 11.58
N SER A 90 18.85 -21.90 12.82
CA SER A 90 17.88 -22.97 13.06
C SER A 90 16.48 -22.55 12.58
N ILE A 91 15.74 -23.49 12.01
CA ILE A 91 14.37 -23.27 11.54
C ILE A 91 13.39 -23.80 12.57
N LEU A 92 12.57 -22.93 13.16
CA LEU A 92 11.54 -23.30 14.10
C LEU A 92 10.25 -23.67 13.38
N ILE A 93 9.64 -24.77 13.83
CA ILE A 93 8.26 -25.15 13.50
C ILE A 93 7.44 -25.34 14.76
N LEU A 94 6.16 -25.06 14.66
CA LEU A 94 5.19 -25.38 15.70
C LEU A 94 4.75 -26.84 15.57
N VAL A 95 4.88 -27.62 16.65
CA VAL A 95 4.44 -29.02 16.69
C VAL A 95 3.16 -29.22 17.50
N ARG A 96 2.78 -28.26 18.35
CA ARG A 96 1.50 -28.27 19.06
C ARG A 96 0.98 -26.86 19.29
N GLY A 97 -0.27 -26.59 18.91
CA GLY A 97 -0.89 -25.29 19.18
C GLY A 97 -2.10 -25.00 18.30
N MET A 98 -2.95 -24.06 18.72
CA MET A 98 -4.14 -23.65 17.95
C MET A 98 -3.79 -23.03 16.59
N MET A 99 -2.59 -22.44 16.43
CA MET A 99 -2.16 -21.87 15.16
C MET A 99 -2.11 -22.91 14.04
N LEU A 100 -1.78 -24.18 14.35
CA LEU A 100 -1.79 -25.29 13.40
C LEU A 100 -3.19 -25.60 12.83
N ALA A 101 -4.26 -25.05 13.38
CA ALA A 101 -5.59 -25.15 12.76
C ALA A 101 -5.70 -24.33 11.47
N ARG A 102 -4.85 -23.30 11.30
CA ARG A 102 -4.93 -22.32 10.20
C ARG A 102 -3.63 -22.15 9.42
N ALA A 103 -2.48 -22.34 10.04
CA ALA A 103 -1.18 -22.05 9.44
C ALA A 103 -0.07 -22.94 10.02
N PHE A 104 0.90 -23.28 9.18
CA PHE A 104 2.13 -23.97 9.56
C PHE A 104 3.28 -22.96 9.57
N PRO A 105 3.62 -22.37 10.73
CA PRO A 105 4.68 -21.37 10.81
C PRO A 105 6.06 -22.00 10.62
N VAL A 106 6.90 -21.34 9.80
CA VAL A 106 8.29 -21.73 9.53
C VAL A 106 9.16 -20.49 9.69
N VAL A 107 9.96 -20.47 10.76
CA VAL A 107 10.68 -19.26 11.21
C VAL A 107 12.16 -19.53 11.34
N GLU A 108 13.00 -18.71 10.72
CA GLU A 108 14.46 -18.77 10.91
C GLU A 108 14.87 -17.90 12.11
N VAL A 109 15.64 -18.44 13.05
CA VAL A 109 16.22 -17.64 14.15
C VAL A 109 17.51 -16.97 13.71
N LEU A 110 17.73 -15.73 14.10
CA LEU A 110 18.92 -14.95 13.71
C LEU A 110 19.99 -14.89 14.81
N VAL A 111 19.61 -15.26 16.04
CA VAL A 111 20.48 -15.29 17.23
C VAL A 111 20.34 -16.63 17.94
N PRO A 112 21.29 -17.02 18.81
CA PRO A 112 21.11 -18.19 19.66
C PRO A 112 19.83 -18.05 20.48
N MET A 113 18.97 -19.07 20.44
CA MET A 113 17.61 -18.95 20.96
C MET A 113 17.13 -20.24 21.62
N ALA A 114 16.60 -20.13 22.81
CA ALA A 114 15.89 -21.22 23.48
C ALA A 114 14.45 -21.30 22.94
N ILE A 115 13.83 -22.48 23.03
CA ILE A 115 12.45 -22.68 22.56
C ILE A 115 11.66 -23.51 23.57
N ASN A 116 10.34 -23.35 23.59
CA ASN A 116 9.45 -24.15 24.45
C ASN A 116 9.22 -25.58 23.89
N GLN A 117 8.54 -26.44 24.65
CA GLN A 117 8.27 -27.83 24.25
C GLN A 117 7.34 -27.98 23.03
N ASP A 118 6.58 -26.94 22.70
CA ASP A 118 5.62 -26.94 21.60
C ASP A 118 6.27 -26.59 20.26
N LEU A 119 7.54 -26.17 20.28
CA LEU A 119 8.37 -25.92 19.12
C LEU A 119 9.40 -27.04 18.91
N LYS A 120 9.82 -27.20 17.66
CA LYS A 120 11.03 -27.94 17.29
C LYS A 120 11.92 -27.06 16.44
N ALA A 121 13.22 -27.12 16.69
CA ALA A 121 14.22 -26.55 15.80
C ALA A 121 14.69 -27.63 14.82
N ILE A 122 14.71 -27.26 13.55
CA ILE A 122 15.10 -28.07 12.42
C ILE A 122 16.41 -27.49 11.90
N ASN A 123 17.42 -28.35 11.79
CA ASN A 123 18.72 -27.99 11.25
C ASN A 123 19.00 -28.82 9.99
N PRO A 124 19.45 -28.21 8.89
CA PRO A 124 19.84 -28.96 7.70
C PRO A 124 21.05 -29.84 8.01
N LYS A 125 21.11 -31.04 7.42
CA LYS A 125 22.33 -31.86 7.42
C LYS A 125 23.27 -31.37 6.32
N ASP A 126 24.53 -31.20 6.67
CA ASP A 126 25.56 -30.65 5.79
C ASP A 126 25.67 -31.42 4.46
N GLY A 127 25.79 -30.66 3.37
CA GLY A 127 25.95 -31.20 2.02
C GLY A 127 24.70 -31.86 1.40
N LEU A 128 23.59 -31.93 2.13
CA LEU A 128 22.34 -32.54 1.63
C LEU A 128 21.27 -31.52 1.25
N ILE A 129 21.17 -30.41 1.98
CA ILE A 129 20.17 -29.39 1.74
C ILE A 129 20.66 -28.00 2.21
N GLU A 130 20.47 -26.99 1.38
CA GLU A 130 20.78 -25.60 1.72
C GLU A 130 19.70 -25.04 2.66
N ARG A 131 20.12 -24.29 3.69
CA ARG A 131 19.23 -23.89 4.80
C ARG A 131 18.05 -23.03 4.34
N ARG A 132 18.26 -22.08 3.44
CA ARG A 132 17.24 -21.13 2.99
C ARG A 132 16.26 -21.84 2.07
N PHE A 133 16.75 -22.73 1.21
CA PHE A 133 15.91 -23.62 0.42
C PHE A 133 15.05 -24.51 1.30
N LEU A 134 15.60 -25.09 2.38
CA LEU A 134 14.80 -25.85 3.36
C LEU A 134 13.69 -24.97 3.96
N ALA A 135 14.01 -23.76 4.42
CA ALA A 135 12.99 -22.85 4.98
C ALA A 135 11.90 -22.52 3.96
N TRP A 136 12.28 -22.18 2.72
CA TRP A 136 11.33 -21.88 1.64
C TRP A 136 10.50 -23.11 1.24
N GLY A 137 11.12 -24.28 1.15
CA GLY A 137 10.44 -25.52 0.80
C GLY A 137 9.41 -25.90 1.87
N LEU A 138 9.75 -25.79 3.16
CA LEU A 138 8.79 -26.01 4.25
C LEU A 138 7.61 -25.02 4.21
N ARG A 139 7.83 -23.77 3.81
CA ARG A 139 6.75 -22.78 3.59
C ARG A 139 5.89 -23.15 2.38
N GLY A 140 6.51 -23.56 1.26
CA GLY A 140 5.79 -23.99 0.06
C GLY A 140 4.98 -25.26 0.27
N THR A 141 5.45 -26.17 1.12
CA THR A 141 4.76 -27.41 1.50
C THR A 141 4.00 -27.28 2.82
N ALA A 142 3.60 -26.07 3.21
CA ALA A 142 2.88 -25.83 4.46
C ALA A 142 1.57 -26.63 4.54
N ARG A 143 0.82 -26.72 3.43
CA ARG A 143 -0.43 -27.50 3.35
C ARG A 143 -0.19 -28.98 3.65
N GLU A 144 0.84 -29.57 3.08
CA GLU A 144 1.23 -30.96 3.33
C GLU A 144 1.61 -31.19 4.80
N SER A 145 2.20 -30.18 5.45
CA SER A 145 2.50 -30.25 6.87
C SER A 145 1.23 -30.19 7.71
N LEU A 146 0.28 -29.32 7.36
CA LEU A 146 -1.02 -29.19 8.04
C LEU A 146 -1.89 -30.45 7.93
N ASP A 147 -1.86 -31.14 6.78
CA ASP A 147 -2.63 -32.37 6.56
C ASP A 147 -2.14 -33.54 7.45
N ARG A 148 -0.95 -33.40 8.06
CA ARG A 148 -0.36 -34.36 9.01
C ARG A 148 -0.57 -33.97 10.48
N CYS A 149 -1.37 -32.94 10.72
CA CYS A 149 -1.78 -32.57 12.07
C CYS A 149 -3.03 -33.38 12.49
N SER A 150 -3.07 -33.81 13.74
CA SER A 150 -4.26 -34.36 14.39
C SER A 150 -4.78 -33.48 15.51
N GLU A 151 -6.05 -33.65 15.87
CA GLU A 151 -6.62 -32.97 17.03
C GLU A 151 -5.94 -33.41 18.34
N ALA A 152 -5.66 -32.44 19.20
CA ALA A 152 -5.06 -32.63 20.52
C ALA A 152 -5.97 -32.11 21.66
N GLY A 153 -7.21 -31.69 21.34
CA GLY A 153 -8.22 -31.19 22.27
C GLY A 153 -8.44 -29.66 22.23
N HIS A 154 -9.66 -29.19 22.57
CA HIS A 154 -10.04 -27.76 22.64
C HIS A 154 -9.60 -26.91 21.42
N GLY A 155 -9.74 -27.44 20.20
CA GLY A 155 -9.32 -26.76 18.97
C GLY A 155 -7.80 -26.71 18.71
N THR A 156 -6.99 -27.28 19.61
CA THR A 156 -5.55 -27.43 19.43
C THR A 156 -5.24 -28.57 18.48
N LYS A 157 -4.29 -28.36 17.58
CA LYS A 157 -3.73 -29.42 16.73
C LYS A 157 -2.30 -29.76 17.14
N ALA A 158 -1.88 -30.98 16.86
CA ALA A 158 -0.53 -31.48 17.04
C ALA A 158 -0.01 -32.14 15.76
N LEU A 159 1.23 -31.85 15.39
CA LEU A 159 1.90 -32.42 14.23
C LEU A 159 2.39 -33.83 14.53
N ARG A 160 2.00 -34.81 13.72
CA ARG A 160 2.48 -36.18 13.83
C ARG A 160 3.91 -36.27 13.29
N MET A 161 4.89 -36.21 14.18
CA MET A 161 6.30 -36.06 13.80
C MET A 161 6.82 -37.20 12.91
N GLU A 162 6.44 -38.45 13.16
CA GLU A 162 6.88 -39.59 12.34
C GLU A 162 6.36 -39.51 10.89
N ASP A 163 5.08 -39.16 10.74
CA ASP A 163 4.43 -38.96 9.44
C ASP A 163 5.02 -37.76 8.70
N TRP A 164 5.28 -36.66 9.44
CA TRP A 164 5.85 -35.44 8.89
C TRP A 164 7.31 -35.63 8.46
N LEU A 165 8.13 -36.32 9.25
CA LEU A 165 9.51 -36.66 8.89
C LEU A 165 9.61 -37.61 7.69
N SER A 166 8.52 -38.33 7.39
CA SER A 166 8.42 -39.19 6.21
C SER A 166 7.90 -38.44 4.97
N LEU A 167 7.59 -37.14 5.08
CA LEU A 167 7.18 -36.30 3.95
C LEU A 167 8.23 -36.36 2.83
N PRO A 168 7.86 -36.76 1.61
CA PRO A 168 8.76 -36.71 0.47
C PRO A 168 9.09 -35.25 0.15
N PHE A 169 10.36 -34.90 0.10
CA PHE A 169 10.82 -33.54 -0.14
C PHE A 169 11.64 -33.48 -1.44
N PRO A 170 11.36 -32.52 -2.34
CA PRO A 170 12.16 -32.31 -3.54
C PRO A 170 13.54 -31.76 -3.18
N VAL A 171 14.58 -32.33 -3.77
CA VAL A 171 15.99 -31.98 -3.52
C VAL A 171 16.68 -31.77 -4.86
N PRO A 172 16.69 -30.52 -5.38
CA PRO A 172 17.52 -30.13 -6.53
C PRO A 172 19.02 -30.19 -6.20
N PRO A 173 19.91 -30.04 -7.20
CA PRO A 173 21.32 -29.73 -6.97
C PRO A 173 21.53 -28.51 -6.04
N LEU A 174 22.61 -28.49 -5.26
CA LEU A 174 22.84 -27.46 -4.22
C LEU A 174 22.95 -26.04 -4.76
N ASP A 175 23.55 -25.87 -5.94
CA ASP A 175 23.63 -24.61 -6.67
C ASP A 175 22.23 -24.11 -7.08
N GLU A 176 21.38 -25.03 -7.53
CA GLU A 176 19.99 -24.74 -7.89
C GLU A 176 19.12 -24.45 -6.65
N GLN A 177 19.33 -25.14 -5.54
CA GLN A 177 18.71 -24.80 -4.25
C GLN A 177 19.04 -23.36 -3.83
N ALA A 178 20.32 -22.98 -3.93
CA ALA A 178 20.77 -21.62 -3.61
C ALA A 178 20.17 -20.58 -4.57
N ALA A 179 20.06 -20.88 -5.86
CA ALA A 179 19.40 -20.02 -6.84
C ALA A 179 17.91 -19.83 -6.54
N ILE A 180 17.18 -20.91 -6.23
CA ILE A 180 15.77 -20.87 -5.82
C ILE A 180 15.58 -20.04 -4.56
N ALA A 181 16.43 -20.24 -3.55
CA ALA A 181 16.35 -19.48 -2.31
C ALA A 181 16.59 -17.98 -2.54
N ALA A 182 17.60 -17.62 -3.34
CA ALA A 182 17.90 -16.23 -3.68
C ALA A 182 16.78 -15.57 -4.52
N PHE A 183 16.19 -16.33 -5.45
CA PHE A 183 15.02 -15.90 -6.20
C PHE A 183 13.86 -15.59 -5.24
N LEU A 184 13.50 -16.53 -4.37
CA LEU A 184 12.37 -16.35 -3.43
C LEU A 184 12.63 -15.23 -2.42
N ASP A 185 13.85 -15.10 -1.89
CA ASP A 185 14.24 -13.98 -1.02
C ASP A 185 13.95 -12.63 -1.69
N ARG A 186 14.27 -12.47 -2.99
CA ARG A 186 14.02 -11.23 -3.73
C ARG A 186 12.53 -11.02 -4.03
N GLU A 187 11.87 -12.01 -4.62
CA GLU A 187 10.52 -11.86 -5.15
C GLU A 187 9.48 -11.70 -4.02
N THR A 188 9.69 -12.38 -2.88
CA THR A 188 8.77 -12.29 -1.74
C THR A 188 8.86 -10.93 -1.04
N VAL A 189 10.06 -10.40 -0.82
CA VAL A 189 10.27 -9.04 -0.26
C VAL A 189 9.51 -7.98 -1.06
N MET A 190 9.47 -8.17 -2.36
CA MET A 190 8.87 -7.26 -3.31
C MET A 190 7.35 -7.31 -3.29
N ILE A 191 6.80 -8.53 -3.26
CA ILE A 191 5.37 -8.74 -3.05
C ILE A 191 4.95 -8.17 -1.68
N ASP A 192 5.74 -8.40 -0.63
CA ASP A 192 5.46 -7.92 0.72
C ASP A 192 5.50 -6.38 0.79
N SER A 193 6.42 -5.76 0.05
CA SER A 193 6.48 -4.29 -0.10
C SER A 193 5.23 -3.73 -0.79
N LEU A 194 4.74 -4.40 -1.84
CA LEU A 194 3.49 -4.00 -2.51
C LEU A 194 2.28 -4.15 -1.58
N VAL A 195 2.21 -5.25 -0.83
CA VAL A 195 1.15 -5.44 0.17
C VAL A 195 1.18 -4.34 1.22
N LYS A 196 2.37 -3.94 1.67
CA LYS A 196 2.55 -2.83 2.63
C LYS A 196 2.02 -1.51 2.05
N GLU A 197 2.35 -1.20 0.80
CA GLU A 197 1.90 0.04 0.16
C GLU A 197 0.38 0.09 -0.03
N GLN A 198 -0.22 -1.02 -0.48
CA GLN A 198 -1.68 -1.13 -0.58
C GLN A 198 -2.38 -0.94 0.79
N ARG A 199 -1.80 -1.48 1.87
CA ARG A 199 -2.30 -1.24 3.23
C ARG A 199 -2.16 0.22 3.63
N ARG A 200 -1.05 0.88 3.27
CA ARG A 200 -0.84 2.30 3.57
C ARG A 200 -1.86 3.17 2.82
N LEU A 201 -2.14 2.86 1.56
CA LEU A 201 -3.18 3.53 0.77
C LEU A 201 -4.55 3.43 1.46
N ILE A 202 -4.94 2.24 1.94
CA ILE A 202 -6.21 2.06 2.67
C ILE A 202 -6.29 2.95 3.91
N GLU A 203 -5.22 3.04 4.70
CA GLU A 203 -5.20 3.92 5.88
C GLU A 203 -5.26 5.40 5.49
N LEU A 204 -4.52 5.83 4.45
CA LEU A 204 -4.60 7.21 3.94
C LEU A 204 -5.99 7.57 3.41
N LEU A 205 -6.68 6.63 2.76
CA LEU A 205 -8.06 6.82 2.30
C LEU A 205 -9.03 6.98 3.48
N LYS A 206 -8.84 6.25 4.59
CA LYS A 206 -9.62 6.41 5.83
C LYS A 206 -9.38 7.78 6.48
N GLU A 207 -8.13 8.19 6.59
CA GLU A 207 -7.75 9.51 7.12
C GLU A 207 -8.38 10.63 6.26
N LYS A 208 -8.21 10.55 4.92
CA LYS A 208 -8.78 11.53 3.98
C LYS A 208 -10.31 11.56 4.02
N ARG A 209 -10.97 10.40 4.16
CA ARG A 209 -12.43 10.32 4.34
C ARG A 209 -12.88 11.15 5.54
N GLN A 210 -12.27 10.95 6.71
CA GLN A 210 -12.64 11.69 7.92
C GLN A 210 -12.40 13.19 7.76
N ALA A 211 -11.25 13.58 7.21
CA ALA A 211 -10.90 14.98 7.01
C ALA A 211 -11.86 15.69 6.05
N VAL A 212 -12.23 15.05 4.93
CA VAL A 212 -13.14 15.65 3.94
C VAL A 212 -14.56 15.78 4.48
N ILE A 213 -15.06 14.77 5.22
CA ILE A 213 -16.37 14.88 5.87
C ILE A 213 -16.37 16.06 6.84
N SER A 214 -15.41 16.10 7.77
CA SER A 214 -15.28 17.17 8.76
C SER A 214 -15.22 18.54 8.10
N HIS A 215 -14.37 18.72 7.08
CA HIS A 215 -14.27 19.98 6.35
C HIS A 215 -15.59 20.37 5.68
N ALA A 216 -16.22 19.45 4.95
CA ALA A 216 -17.44 19.76 4.21
C ALA A 216 -18.61 20.15 5.13
N VAL A 217 -18.75 19.50 6.29
CA VAL A 217 -19.87 19.77 7.24
C VAL A 217 -19.62 20.91 8.23
N THR A 218 -18.41 21.46 8.27
CA THR A 218 -18.04 22.59 9.16
C THR A 218 -17.65 23.86 8.39
N LYS A 219 -17.10 23.72 7.17
CA LYS A 219 -16.55 24.81 6.35
C LYS A 219 -17.18 24.92 4.96
N GLY A 220 -17.99 23.96 4.54
CA GLY A 220 -18.63 23.94 3.23
C GLY A 220 -17.69 23.46 2.11
N LEU A 221 -18.12 23.65 0.85
CA LEU A 221 -17.37 23.21 -0.33
C LEU A 221 -16.51 24.31 -0.97
N ASN A 222 -16.82 25.58 -0.69
CA ASN A 222 -16.12 26.72 -1.26
C ASN A 222 -14.94 27.15 -0.35
N PRO A 223 -13.68 26.95 -0.76
CA PRO A 223 -12.52 27.30 0.04
C PRO A 223 -12.34 28.82 0.22
N ASP A 224 -12.93 29.63 -0.65
CA ASP A 224 -12.82 31.10 -0.65
C ASP A 224 -13.98 31.78 0.12
N ALA A 225 -14.86 31.00 0.75
CA ALA A 225 -15.96 31.56 1.53
C ALA A 225 -15.42 32.36 2.73
N PRO A 226 -15.95 33.58 2.99
CA PRO A 226 -15.54 34.35 4.16
C PRO A 226 -15.93 33.60 5.44
N MET A 227 -15.04 33.57 6.42
CA MET A 227 -15.19 32.79 7.65
C MET A 227 -15.43 33.69 8.88
N LYS A 228 -16.22 33.22 9.84
CA LYS A 228 -16.42 33.80 11.18
C LYS A 228 -16.11 32.78 12.28
N GLU A 229 -15.76 33.26 13.46
CA GLU A 229 -15.65 32.41 14.66
C GLU A 229 -17.04 31.90 15.05
N SER A 230 -17.18 30.58 15.27
CA SER A 230 -18.45 29.99 15.72
C SER A 230 -18.71 30.21 17.21
N GLY A 231 -17.67 30.49 18.00
CA GLY A 231 -17.74 30.55 19.46
C GLY A 231 -17.69 29.19 20.16
N ILE A 232 -17.53 28.10 19.39
CA ILE A 232 -17.46 26.72 19.90
C ILE A 232 -16.09 26.14 19.56
N GLU A 233 -15.36 25.70 20.58
CA GLU A 233 -13.96 25.27 20.46
C GLU A 233 -13.74 24.19 19.40
N TRP A 234 -14.53 23.11 19.44
CA TRP A 234 -14.40 21.99 18.51
C TRP A 234 -14.88 22.33 17.08
N LEU A 235 -15.73 23.34 16.93
CA LEU A 235 -16.28 23.74 15.62
C LEU A 235 -15.39 24.78 14.92
N GLY A 236 -14.71 25.63 15.70
CA GLY A 236 -13.76 26.63 15.20
C GLY A 236 -14.41 27.67 14.29
N LYS A 237 -13.83 27.91 13.12
CA LYS A 237 -14.32 28.87 12.12
C LYS A 237 -15.30 28.24 11.14
N VAL A 238 -16.39 28.95 10.86
CA VAL A 238 -17.47 28.54 9.94
C VAL A 238 -17.77 29.66 8.92
N PRO A 239 -18.39 29.38 7.76
CA PRO A 239 -18.74 30.43 6.80
C PRO A 239 -19.65 31.51 7.40
N VAL A 240 -19.46 32.76 7.00
CA VAL A 240 -20.19 33.92 7.57
C VAL A 240 -21.71 33.77 7.41
N HIS A 241 -22.16 33.23 6.28
CA HIS A 241 -23.58 33.04 5.97
C HIS A 241 -24.21 31.81 6.64
N TRP A 242 -23.42 30.95 7.30
CA TRP A 242 -23.94 29.80 8.02
C TRP A 242 -24.45 30.20 9.42
N GLU A 243 -25.52 29.57 9.88
CA GLU A 243 -25.99 29.71 11.26
C GLU A 243 -25.42 28.60 12.15
N VAL A 244 -25.24 28.91 13.42
CA VAL A 244 -24.97 27.91 14.47
C VAL A 244 -26.26 27.75 15.27
N ARG A 245 -26.81 26.54 15.31
CA ARG A 245 -28.11 26.25 15.93
C ARG A 245 -28.01 25.09 16.88
N ARG A 246 -28.85 25.07 17.92
CA ARG A 246 -28.99 23.90 18.79
C ARG A 246 -29.65 22.76 18.02
N LEU A 247 -29.12 21.55 18.15
CA LEU A 247 -29.61 20.34 17.50
C LEU A 247 -31.11 20.14 17.77
N SER A 248 -31.57 20.39 19.00
CA SER A 248 -32.98 20.30 19.41
C SER A 248 -33.93 21.24 18.65
N THR A 249 -33.42 22.29 18.01
CA THR A 249 -34.24 23.23 17.21
C THR A 249 -34.40 22.80 15.76
N VAL A 250 -33.58 21.86 15.29
CA VAL A 250 -33.59 21.39 13.89
C VAL A 250 -33.90 19.89 13.78
N CYS A 251 -33.74 19.13 14.86
CA CYS A 251 -34.02 17.71 14.95
C CYS A 251 -34.82 17.37 16.22
N GLY A 252 -35.73 16.41 16.11
CA GLY A 252 -36.31 15.69 17.24
C GLY A 252 -35.39 14.59 17.75
N PHE A 253 -35.52 14.27 19.04
CA PHE A 253 -34.75 13.22 19.71
C PHE A 253 -35.72 12.27 20.43
N GLU A 254 -35.58 10.97 20.17
CA GLU A 254 -36.34 9.91 20.82
C GLU A 254 -35.38 8.81 21.30
N PRO A 255 -35.37 8.44 22.59
CA PRO A 255 -34.56 7.33 23.07
C PRO A 255 -35.17 5.99 22.63
N GLY A 256 -34.32 5.01 22.31
CA GLY A 256 -34.75 3.63 22.08
C GLY A 256 -35.26 2.95 23.35
N LYS A 257 -35.79 1.74 23.21
CA LYS A 257 -36.40 0.96 24.31
C LYS A 257 -35.75 -0.41 24.50
N ALA A 258 -36.01 -1.01 25.66
CA ALA A 258 -35.56 -2.36 25.98
C ALA A 258 -36.30 -3.40 25.15
N HIS A 259 -35.58 -4.08 24.27
CA HIS A 259 -36.09 -5.12 23.38
C HIS A 259 -35.49 -6.50 23.67
N GLU A 260 -34.60 -6.62 24.67
CA GLU A 260 -33.92 -7.88 25.01
C GLU A 260 -34.86 -9.08 25.20
N PRO A 261 -36.06 -8.95 25.81
CA PRO A 261 -37.01 -10.05 25.93
C PRO A 261 -37.66 -10.50 24.60
N PHE A 262 -37.61 -9.66 23.57
CA PHE A 262 -38.29 -9.87 22.28
C PHE A 262 -37.31 -10.19 21.15
N ILE A 263 -36.02 -10.40 21.45
CA ILE A 263 -35.03 -10.80 20.44
C ILE A 263 -35.37 -12.22 19.99
N ASP A 264 -35.71 -12.33 18.71
CA ASP A 264 -36.05 -13.57 18.04
C ASP A 264 -35.56 -13.48 16.60
N ASP A 265 -34.41 -14.09 16.34
CA ASP A 265 -33.79 -14.08 15.02
C ASP A 265 -34.55 -14.96 14.02
N GLU A 266 -35.48 -15.82 14.47
CA GLU A 266 -36.32 -16.65 13.60
C GLU A 266 -37.57 -15.91 13.10
N ALA A 267 -38.01 -14.87 13.82
CA ALA A 267 -39.18 -14.08 13.44
C ALA A 267 -38.94 -13.27 12.15
N ASP A 268 -37.71 -12.77 11.91
CA ASP A 268 -37.33 -11.95 10.74
C ASP A 268 -38.24 -10.71 10.51
N GLU A 269 -38.92 -10.22 11.55
CA GLU A 269 -39.94 -9.16 11.41
C GLU A 269 -39.36 -7.74 11.54
N HIS A 270 -38.61 -7.48 12.60
CA HIS A 270 -38.11 -6.15 12.92
C HIS A 270 -36.61 -6.17 13.17
N ILE A 271 -35.84 -5.42 12.39
CA ILE A 271 -34.39 -5.35 12.55
C ILE A 271 -34.06 -4.73 13.91
N TYR A 272 -33.34 -5.48 14.73
CA TYR A 272 -32.90 -5.05 16.05
C TYR A 272 -31.71 -4.10 15.94
N ALA A 273 -32.00 -2.80 15.97
CA ALA A 273 -31.01 -1.73 15.86
C ALA A 273 -30.30 -1.50 17.22
N SER A 274 -29.39 -2.41 17.54
CA SER A 274 -28.49 -2.32 18.69
C SER A 274 -27.25 -1.46 18.42
N ALA A 275 -26.47 -1.14 19.47
CA ALA A 275 -25.19 -0.48 19.31
C ALA A 275 -24.21 -1.26 18.39
N ARG A 276 -24.28 -2.59 18.39
CA ARG A 276 -23.51 -3.45 17.48
C ARG A 276 -23.98 -3.33 16.03
N PHE A 277 -25.29 -3.27 15.80
CA PHE A 277 -25.85 -3.02 14.46
C PHE A 277 -25.36 -1.68 13.90
N VAL A 278 -25.50 -0.60 14.69
CA VAL A 278 -25.07 0.76 14.27
C VAL A 278 -23.56 0.84 14.03
N SER A 279 -22.75 0.33 14.97
CA SER A 279 -21.28 0.38 14.84
C SER A 279 -20.74 -0.43 13.65
N THR A 280 -21.44 -1.49 13.25
CA THR A 280 -21.10 -2.29 12.08
C THR A 280 -21.74 -1.79 10.77
N GLN A 281 -22.36 -0.60 10.79
CA GLN A 281 -23.06 -0.02 9.63
C GLN A 281 -24.08 -1.01 9.02
N GLY A 282 -24.78 -1.74 9.89
CA GLY A 282 -25.86 -2.65 9.52
C GLY A 282 -25.43 -4.07 9.14
N SER A 283 -24.14 -4.42 9.19
CA SER A 283 -23.69 -5.78 8.82
C SER A 283 -24.05 -6.85 9.86
N SER A 284 -24.32 -6.46 11.11
CA SER A 284 -24.72 -7.35 12.20
C SER A 284 -26.26 -7.36 12.33
N LEU A 285 -26.94 -8.14 11.49
CA LEU A 285 -28.40 -8.28 11.52
C LEU A 285 -28.85 -9.23 12.63
N ARG A 286 -29.87 -8.78 13.37
CA ARG A 286 -30.66 -9.54 14.34
C ARG A 286 -32.09 -9.02 14.31
N TYR A 287 -33.02 -9.79 14.85
CA TYR A 287 -34.44 -9.47 14.76
C TYR A 287 -35.16 -9.48 16.10
N CYS A 288 -36.28 -8.78 16.14
CA CYS A 288 -37.21 -8.75 17.26
C CYS A 288 -38.63 -9.04 16.78
N SER A 289 -39.41 -9.70 17.63
CA SER A 289 -40.84 -9.96 17.42
C SER A 289 -41.75 -8.78 17.77
N GLU A 290 -41.26 -7.82 18.56
CA GLU A 290 -41.98 -6.58 18.89
C GLU A 290 -41.15 -5.34 18.56
N ASN A 291 -41.81 -4.27 18.09
CA ASN A 291 -41.17 -2.97 17.83
C ASN A 291 -41.75 -1.88 18.73
N LEU A 292 -41.09 -1.65 19.87
CA LEU A 292 -41.52 -0.69 20.88
C LEU A 292 -41.06 0.74 20.57
N SER A 293 -40.04 0.91 19.73
CA SER A 293 -39.50 2.21 19.30
C SER A 293 -39.10 2.14 17.82
N PRO A 294 -40.07 2.37 16.91
CA PRO A 294 -39.86 2.21 15.48
C PRO A 294 -39.10 3.39 14.89
N ALA A 295 -38.01 3.08 14.18
CA ALA A 295 -37.35 4.05 13.31
C ALA A 295 -37.87 3.93 11.87
N ARG A 296 -37.84 5.05 11.15
CA ARG A 296 -38.34 5.19 9.79
C ARG A 296 -37.23 5.64 8.86
N ARG A 297 -37.49 5.56 7.55
CA ARG A 297 -36.61 6.12 6.54
C ARG A 297 -36.23 7.56 6.85
N ASN A 298 -34.95 7.87 6.67
CA ASN A 298 -34.26 9.11 7.00
C ASN A 298 -33.99 9.37 8.49
N ASP A 299 -34.48 8.54 9.41
CA ASP A 299 -34.06 8.65 10.80
C ASP A 299 -32.55 8.34 10.92
N ILE A 300 -31.87 9.06 11.81
CA ILE A 300 -30.49 8.77 12.19
C ILE A 300 -30.51 8.02 13.52
N LEU A 301 -29.95 6.82 13.53
CA LEU A 301 -29.77 6.02 14.73
C LEU A 301 -28.38 6.30 15.29
N MET A 302 -28.28 6.67 16.57
CA MET A 302 -26.98 6.99 17.17
C MET A 302 -26.76 6.25 18.49
N VAL A 303 -25.58 5.68 18.66
CA VAL A 303 -25.18 5.00 19.90
C VAL A 303 -24.95 6.03 21.01
N MET A 304 -25.69 5.87 22.10
CA MET A 304 -25.62 6.72 23.28
C MET A 304 -24.73 6.17 24.39
N SER A 305 -24.45 4.86 24.38
CA SER A 305 -23.63 4.24 25.43
C SER A 305 -22.69 3.19 24.86
N ASP A 306 -21.46 3.20 25.37
CA ASP A 306 -20.43 2.26 24.96
C ASP A 306 -19.54 1.86 26.14
N LEU A 307 -18.92 0.68 26.03
CA LEU A 307 -17.99 0.17 27.04
C LEU A 307 -16.70 1.03 27.10
N PRO A 308 -15.92 0.96 28.20
CA PRO A 308 -14.61 1.61 28.27
C PRO A 308 -13.74 1.27 27.04
N ASN A 309 -13.07 2.28 26.47
CA ASN A 309 -12.31 2.18 25.21
C ASN A 309 -13.13 1.69 23.99
N GLY A 310 -14.45 1.80 24.06
CA GLY A 310 -15.35 1.49 22.97
C GLY A 310 -15.17 2.43 21.77
N ARG A 311 -15.58 1.96 20.59
CA ARG A 311 -15.48 2.70 19.31
C ARG A 311 -16.85 3.03 18.70
N ALA A 312 -17.91 2.74 19.43
CA ALA A 312 -19.29 2.87 19.00
C ALA A 312 -19.96 4.15 19.54
N LEU A 313 -19.50 4.75 20.65
CA LEU A 313 -20.10 5.99 21.17
C LEU A 313 -20.22 7.08 20.08
N ALA A 314 -21.38 7.73 20.02
CA ALA A 314 -21.75 8.76 19.04
C ALA A 314 -21.68 8.31 17.56
N ARG A 315 -21.49 7.02 17.29
CA ARG A 315 -21.55 6.48 15.93
C ARG A 315 -22.99 6.48 15.45
N ALA A 316 -23.17 6.92 14.22
CA ALA A 316 -24.47 7.08 13.58
C ALA A 316 -24.68 6.04 12.46
N PHE A 317 -25.95 5.75 12.21
CA PHE A 317 -26.44 4.98 11.08
C PHE A 317 -27.65 5.69 10.49
N LEU A 318 -27.64 5.95 9.18
CA LEU A 318 -28.76 6.55 8.48
C LEU A 318 -29.70 5.45 7.95
N VAL A 319 -30.97 5.49 8.34
CA VAL A 319 -31.97 4.56 7.82
C VAL A 319 -32.31 4.95 6.38
N SER A 320 -31.81 4.19 5.41
CA SER A 320 -31.95 4.51 3.98
C SER A 320 -33.16 3.87 3.29
N ASP A 321 -33.78 2.88 3.93
CA ASP A 321 -34.87 2.07 3.39
C ASP A 321 -36.10 2.06 4.32
N ASP A 322 -37.17 1.41 3.86
CA ASP A 322 -38.48 1.38 4.55
C ASP A 322 -38.68 0.11 5.40
N ARG A 323 -37.60 -0.62 5.74
CA ARG A 323 -37.70 -1.80 6.62
C ARG A 323 -38.08 -1.39 8.05
N SER A 324 -38.63 -2.33 8.82
CA SER A 324 -38.95 -2.11 10.23
C SER A 324 -37.69 -2.20 11.09
N TYR A 325 -37.37 -1.14 11.82
CA TYR A 325 -36.25 -1.07 12.75
C TYR A 325 -36.75 -0.88 14.18
N ALA A 326 -36.38 -1.79 15.08
CA ALA A 326 -36.66 -1.73 16.52
C ALA A 326 -35.40 -1.24 17.26
N VAL A 327 -35.46 -0.01 17.79
CA VAL A 327 -34.27 0.67 18.33
C VAL A 327 -34.02 0.33 19.79
N ASN A 328 -32.83 -0.20 20.10
CA ASN A 328 -32.43 -0.59 21.47
C ASN A 328 -32.24 0.63 22.40
N GLN A 329 -32.40 0.46 23.72
CA GLN A 329 -32.24 1.55 24.71
C GLN A 329 -30.85 2.20 24.78
N ARG A 330 -29.81 1.58 24.20
CA ARG A 330 -28.47 2.18 24.07
C ARG A 330 -28.30 3.01 22.78
N VAL A 331 -29.34 3.12 21.96
CA VAL A 331 -29.37 3.86 20.70
C VAL A 331 -30.52 4.86 20.76
N CYS A 332 -30.33 6.07 20.22
CA CYS A 332 -31.40 7.05 20.03
C CYS A 332 -31.76 7.19 18.55
N ILE A 333 -32.95 7.73 18.32
CA ILE A 333 -33.47 8.16 17.04
C ILE A 333 -33.37 9.68 16.99
N ILE A 334 -32.71 10.20 15.97
CA ILE A 334 -32.64 11.62 15.64
C ILE A 334 -33.40 11.82 14.34
N ARG A 335 -34.46 12.62 14.39
CA ARG A 335 -35.37 12.87 13.25
C ARG A 335 -35.26 14.33 12.82
N GLN A 336 -34.96 14.58 11.56
CA GLN A 336 -34.73 15.94 11.07
C GLN A 336 -36.07 16.65 10.83
N ASN A 337 -36.16 17.92 11.23
CA ASN A 337 -37.34 18.76 11.01
C ASN A 337 -37.11 19.73 9.83
N THR A 338 -35.93 20.34 9.76
CA THR A 338 -35.62 21.44 8.81
C THR A 338 -34.29 21.26 8.07
N CYS A 339 -33.62 20.12 8.26
CA CYS A 339 -32.31 19.83 7.68
C CYS A 339 -32.34 18.60 6.78
N ASP A 340 -31.40 18.53 5.84
CA ASP A 340 -31.20 17.34 5.01
C ASP A 340 -30.68 16.16 5.88
N PRO A 341 -31.30 14.98 5.81
CA PRO A 341 -30.92 13.81 6.62
C PRO A 341 -29.49 13.33 6.39
N LYS A 342 -28.98 13.39 5.16
CA LYS A 342 -27.62 12.91 4.83
C LYS A 342 -26.56 13.88 5.30
N PHE A 343 -26.77 15.17 5.08
CA PHE A 343 -25.93 16.21 5.67
C PHE A 343 -25.88 16.03 7.19
N MET A 344 -27.05 15.83 7.81
CA MET A 344 -27.10 15.66 9.26
C MET A 344 -26.40 14.40 9.75
N TYR A 345 -26.53 13.30 9.02
CA TYR A 345 -25.80 12.07 9.30
C TYR A 345 -24.29 12.31 9.32
N HIS A 346 -23.74 12.99 8.31
CA HIS A 346 -22.32 13.27 8.22
C HIS A 346 -21.79 14.21 9.30
N GLN A 347 -22.60 15.16 9.76
CA GLN A 347 -22.21 16.09 10.82
C GLN A 347 -22.31 15.49 12.22
N LEU A 348 -23.23 14.53 12.40
CA LEU A 348 -23.51 13.89 13.70
C LEU A 348 -22.68 12.62 13.94
N ASP A 349 -22.34 11.86 12.91
CA ASP A 349 -21.51 10.67 13.06
C ASP A 349 -20.18 11.04 13.72
N ARG A 350 -19.96 10.51 14.93
CA ARG A 350 -18.74 10.73 15.72
C ARG A 350 -18.47 12.23 15.98
N ASN A 351 -19.53 13.02 16.19
CA ASN A 351 -19.42 14.45 16.46
C ASN A 351 -18.57 14.75 17.72
N GLU A 352 -17.62 15.68 17.61
CA GLU A 352 -16.67 16.00 18.70
C GLU A 352 -17.36 16.59 19.94
N GLY A 353 -18.43 17.38 19.75
CA GLY A 353 -19.22 17.92 20.85
C GLY A 353 -19.97 16.86 21.66
N LEU A 354 -20.19 15.65 21.11
CA LEU A 354 -20.71 14.51 21.85
C LEU A 354 -19.60 13.67 22.46
N LEU A 355 -18.49 13.48 21.73
CA LEU A 355 -17.35 12.69 22.19
C LEU A 355 -16.60 13.30 23.37
N CYS A 356 -16.68 14.63 23.58
CA CYS A 356 -16.06 15.29 24.74
C CYS A 356 -16.62 14.85 26.11
N HIS A 357 -17.73 14.11 26.13
CA HIS A 357 -18.30 13.52 27.33
C HIS A 357 -17.66 12.17 27.73
N ASP A 358 -16.83 11.58 26.87
CA ASP A 358 -16.16 10.30 27.12
C ASP A 358 -14.81 10.49 27.82
N ASP A 359 -14.64 9.90 28.99
CA ASP A 359 -13.36 9.91 29.73
C ASP A 359 -12.43 8.76 29.30
N GLY A 360 -12.92 7.82 28.48
CA GLY A 360 -12.20 6.64 27.98
C GLY A 360 -11.93 5.55 29.02
N MET A 361 -12.17 5.82 30.31
CA MET A 361 -11.86 4.95 31.44
C MET A 361 -13.09 4.21 31.94
N ASN A 362 -14.25 4.85 31.88
CA ASN A 362 -15.52 4.32 32.36
C ASN A 362 -16.49 4.03 31.20
N GLN A 363 -17.55 3.29 31.49
CA GLN A 363 -18.66 3.19 30.56
C GLN A 363 -19.32 4.56 30.44
N THR A 364 -19.29 5.13 29.24
CA THR A 364 -19.90 6.43 28.98
C THR A 364 -21.35 6.25 28.54
N HIS A 365 -22.23 7.11 29.06
CA HIS A 365 -23.60 7.26 28.60
C HIS A 365 -23.87 8.74 28.32
N LEU A 366 -24.18 9.06 27.06
CA LEU A 366 -24.52 10.41 26.64
C LEU A 366 -25.87 10.81 27.24
N PRO A 367 -25.92 11.79 28.15
CA PRO A 367 -27.18 12.21 28.74
C PRO A 367 -27.99 13.01 27.71
N ASN A 368 -29.32 13.04 27.84
CA ASN A 368 -30.20 13.83 26.95
C ASN A 368 -29.76 15.29 26.77
N ARG A 369 -29.18 15.90 27.83
CA ARG A 369 -28.65 17.27 27.79
C ARG A 369 -27.49 17.45 26.81
N ALA A 370 -26.73 16.40 26.50
CA ALA A 370 -25.66 16.44 25.50
C ALA A 370 -26.27 16.74 24.13
N PHE A 371 -27.35 16.05 23.76
CA PHE A 371 -28.06 16.27 22.50
C PHE A 371 -28.84 17.59 22.47
N THR A 372 -29.56 17.94 23.54
CA THR A 372 -30.42 19.13 23.51
C THR A 372 -29.64 20.44 23.51
N LYS A 373 -28.42 20.44 24.06
CA LYS A 373 -27.51 21.59 24.08
C LYS A 373 -26.43 21.55 22.99
N LEU A 374 -26.29 20.45 22.24
CA LEU A 374 -25.32 20.38 21.16
C LEU A 374 -25.63 21.47 20.13
N GLU A 375 -24.64 22.27 19.81
CA GLU A 375 -24.71 23.29 18.78
C GLU A 375 -24.01 22.79 17.52
N ILE A 376 -24.64 22.99 16.36
CA ILE A 376 -24.21 22.47 15.07
C ILE A 376 -24.31 23.55 13.99
N CYS A 377 -23.53 23.41 12.91
CA CYS A 377 -23.70 24.27 11.75
C CYS A 377 -24.99 23.92 11.01
N ALA A 378 -25.78 24.94 10.70
CA ALA A 378 -26.98 24.85 9.88
C ALA A 378 -26.85 25.78 8.66
N PRO A 379 -26.17 25.34 7.59
CA PRO A 379 -26.20 26.08 6.32
C PRO A 379 -27.60 26.10 5.69
N PRO A 380 -27.84 26.92 4.66
CA PRO A 380 -29.06 26.86 3.87
C PRO A 380 -29.34 25.44 3.35
N LEU A 381 -30.62 25.03 3.32
CA LEU A 381 -31.00 23.65 2.94
C LEU A 381 -30.47 23.24 1.55
N ALA A 382 -30.45 24.16 0.58
CA ALA A 382 -29.87 23.89 -0.74
C ALA A 382 -28.38 23.52 -0.67
N GLU A 383 -27.61 24.20 0.16
CA GLU A 383 -26.19 23.94 0.38
C GLU A 383 -25.97 22.63 1.16
N GLN A 384 -26.85 22.29 2.11
CA GLN A 384 -26.83 20.99 2.79
C GLN A 384 -26.97 19.83 1.80
N ILE A 385 -27.94 19.92 0.88
CA ILE A 385 -28.19 18.92 -0.17
C ILE A 385 -26.98 18.83 -1.12
N GLU A 386 -26.38 19.96 -1.48
CA GLU A 386 -25.17 20.01 -2.31
C GLU A 386 -23.99 19.32 -1.64
N ILE A 387 -23.72 19.63 -0.37
CA ILE A 387 -22.68 19.02 0.46
C ILE A 387 -22.91 17.51 0.58
N ALA A 388 -24.13 17.09 0.91
CA ALA A 388 -24.49 15.68 1.02
C ALA A 388 -24.26 14.92 -0.30
N GLY A 389 -24.71 15.49 -1.43
CA GLY A 389 -24.49 14.90 -2.75
C GLY A 389 -23.02 14.84 -3.16
N TYR A 390 -22.22 15.84 -2.78
CA TYR A 390 -20.77 15.84 -2.97
C TYR A 390 -20.10 14.72 -2.15
N LEU A 391 -20.45 14.62 -0.86
CA LEU A 391 -19.92 13.59 0.04
C LEU A 391 -20.29 12.20 -0.43
N ASP A 392 -21.55 11.93 -0.79
CA ASP A 392 -21.99 10.63 -1.32
C ASP A 392 -21.09 10.15 -2.48
N ARG A 393 -20.89 11.02 -3.49
CA ARG A 393 -20.08 10.70 -4.66
C ARG A 393 -18.61 10.46 -4.30
N LEU A 394 -18.04 11.27 -3.42
CA LEU A 394 -16.63 11.18 -3.07
C LEU A 394 -16.34 10.00 -2.14
N LEU A 395 -17.23 9.73 -1.19
CA LEU A 395 -17.11 8.60 -0.27
C LEU A 395 -17.27 7.27 -0.99
N GLU A 396 -18.13 7.17 -2.01
CA GLU A 396 -18.20 5.97 -2.86
C GLU A 396 -16.90 5.78 -3.65
N LYS A 397 -16.25 6.85 -4.14
CA LYS A 397 -14.92 6.74 -4.77
C LYS A 397 -13.88 6.19 -3.80
N PHE A 398 -13.84 6.68 -2.55
CA PHE A 398 -12.91 6.14 -1.54
C PHE A 398 -13.20 4.68 -1.21
N ALA A 399 -14.48 4.30 -1.12
CA ALA A 399 -14.87 2.92 -0.91
C ALA A 399 -14.45 2.02 -2.08
N ALA A 400 -14.64 2.47 -3.33
CA ALA A 400 -14.20 1.75 -4.53
C ALA A 400 -12.69 1.52 -4.56
N LEU A 401 -11.88 2.57 -4.29
CA LEU A 401 -10.43 2.47 -4.23
C LEU A 401 -9.96 1.53 -3.10
N SER A 402 -10.62 1.58 -1.94
CA SER A 402 -10.31 0.68 -0.83
C SER A 402 -10.58 -0.78 -1.20
N ARG A 403 -11.72 -1.07 -1.84
CA ARG A 403 -12.07 -2.42 -2.34
C ARG A 403 -11.06 -2.93 -3.38
N GLU A 404 -10.55 -2.04 -4.22
CA GLU A 404 -9.54 -2.38 -5.23
C GLU A 404 -8.19 -2.70 -4.59
N ALA A 405 -7.74 -1.87 -3.63
CA ALA A 405 -6.52 -2.12 -2.86
C ALA A 405 -6.61 -3.45 -2.07
N GLU A 406 -7.74 -3.73 -1.43
CA GLU A 406 -7.98 -5.01 -0.75
C GLU A 406 -7.93 -6.20 -1.71
N ARG A 407 -8.48 -6.04 -2.93
CA ARG A 407 -8.41 -7.07 -3.97
C ARG A 407 -6.96 -7.30 -4.44
N ALA A 408 -6.19 -6.23 -4.64
CA ALA A 408 -4.77 -6.31 -4.98
C ALA A 408 -3.98 -7.06 -3.90
N ILE A 409 -4.20 -6.76 -2.62
CA ILE A 409 -3.58 -7.48 -1.49
C ILE A 409 -3.90 -8.98 -1.56
N ARG A 410 -5.14 -9.37 -1.83
CA ARG A 410 -5.50 -10.79 -1.96
C ARG A 410 -4.71 -11.46 -3.09
N PHE A 411 -4.72 -10.89 -4.29
CA PHE A 411 -3.99 -11.44 -5.43
C PHE A 411 -2.48 -11.50 -5.21
N LEU A 412 -1.90 -10.50 -4.54
CA LEU A 412 -0.49 -10.51 -4.17
C LEU A 412 -0.14 -11.67 -3.22
N ASN A 413 -0.97 -11.91 -2.20
CA ASN A 413 -0.77 -13.03 -1.27
C ASN A 413 -0.98 -14.40 -1.94
N GLU A 414 -1.97 -14.52 -2.83
CA GLU A 414 -2.18 -15.72 -3.65
C GLU A 414 -0.97 -15.96 -4.57
N ARG A 415 -0.48 -14.92 -5.25
CA ARG A 415 0.72 -14.98 -6.08
C ARG A 415 1.95 -15.38 -5.26
N ARG A 416 2.14 -14.82 -4.07
CA ARG A 416 3.26 -15.17 -3.17
C ARG A 416 3.26 -16.66 -2.86
N THR A 417 2.10 -17.19 -2.48
CA THR A 417 1.93 -18.61 -2.14
C THR A 417 2.19 -19.51 -3.35
N ALA A 418 1.62 -19.17 -4.50
CA ALA A 418 1.81 -19.91 -5.74
C ALA A 418 3.26 -19.87 -6.23
N LEU A 419 3.94 -18.73 -6.11
CA LEU A 419 5.33 -18.55 -6.52
C LEU A 419 6.28 -19.40 -5.67
N ILE A 420 6.12 -19.36 -4.34
CA ILE A 420 6.91 -20.19 -3.43
C ILE A 420 6.70 -21.66 -3.78
N PHE A 421 5.45 -22.11 -3.87
CA PHE A 421 5.14 -23.50 -4.22
C PHE A 421 5.76 -23.91 -5.56
N ALA A 422 5.55 -23.12 -6.61
CA ALA A 422 6.06 -23.41 -7.95
C ALA A 422 7.59 -23.51 -7.99
N ALA A 423 8.29 -22.60 -7.30
CA ALA A 423 9.75 -22.59 -7.25
C ALA A 423 10.31 -23.81 -6.52
N VAL A 424 9.78 -24.13 -5.33
CA VAL A 424 10.32 -25.22 -4.49
C VAL A 424 9.90 -26.62 -4.96
N THR A 425 8.92 -26.71 -5.86
CA THR A 425 8.47 -27.99 -6.47
C THR A 425 8.93 -28.14 -7.92
N GLY A 426 9.73 -27.20 -8.44
CA GLY A 426 10.32 -27.30 -9.77
C GLY A 426 9.33 -27.06 -10.92
N LYS A 427 8.20 -26.39 -10.65
CA LYS A 427 7.25 -25.98 -11.71
C LYS A 427 7.78 -24.82 -12.54
N ILE A 428 8.75 -24.08 -12.01
CA ILE A 428 9.42 -22.97 -12.69
C ILE A 428 10.94 -23.11 -12.59
N ASP A 429 11.63 -22.88 -13.70
CA ASP A 429 13.09 -22.80 -13.76
C ASP A 429 13.53 -21.36 -13.53
N VAL A 430 14.30 -21.15 -12.47
CA VAL A 430 14.75 -19.83 -12.01
C VAL A 430 16.25 -19.62 -12.21
N ARG A 431 16.93 -20.56 -12.91
CA ARG A 431 18.39 -20.53 -13.15
C ARG A 431 18.80 -19.65 -14.32
N GLY A 432 17.89 -19.39 -15.25
CA GLY A 432 18.12 -18.45 -16.35
C GLY A 432 18.21 -17.01 -15.85
N PRO A 433 18.77 -16.06 -16.62
CA PRO A 433 18.53 -14.66 -16.37
C PRO A 433 17.01 -14.51 -16.39
N ALA A 434 16.42 -14.24 -15.22
CA ALA A 434 15.06 -13.75 -15.22
C ALA A 434 15.07 -12.60 -16.23
N GLU A 435 14.19 -12.61 -17.22
CA GLU A 435 13.69 -11.34 -17.70
C GLU A 435 13.12 -10.70 -16.44
N VAL A 436 13.97 -9.89 -15.80
CA VAL A 436 13.59 -9.03 -14.70
C VAL A 436 12.63 -8.09 -15.38
N LEU A 437 11.35 -8.46 -15.35
CA LEU A 437 10.31 -7.48 -15.50
C LEU A 437 10.62 -6.47 -14.41
N PRO A 438 11.01 -5.22 -14.75
CA PRO A 438 11.23 -4.21 -13.75
C PRO A 438 9.95 -4.18 -12.93
N PHE A 439 10.09 -4.52 -11.67
CA PHE A 439 9.05 -4.41 -10.68
C PHE A 439 8.60 -2.95 -10.59
N PRO A 440 7.48 -2.63 -9.92
CA PRO A 440 7.14 -1.24 -9.67
C PRO A 440 8.29 -0.63 -8.89
N VAL A 441 9.13 0.06 -9.64
CA VAL A 441 10.20 0.87 -9.17
C VAL A 441 9.56 1.88 -8.23
N ASP A 442 10.15 2.11 -7.05
CA ASP A 442 9.77 3.26 -6.25
C ASP A 442 9.96 4.47 -7.16
N ARG A 443 8.83 4.94 -7.72
CA ARG A 443 8.83 5.89 -8.82
C ARG A 443 9.44 7.19 -8.37
N ALA A 444 9.13 7.59 -7.13
CA ALA A 444 9.69 8.76 -6.51
C ALA A 444 11.21 8.59 -6.36
N GLN A 445 11.66 7.45 -5.85
CA GLN A 445 13.10 7.16 -5.72
C GLN A 445 13.82 7.15 -7.08
N ALA A 446 13.27 6.48 -8.11
CA ALA A 446 13.88 6.44 -9.44
C ALA A 446 13.90 7.80 -10.13
N ARG A 447 12.79 8.55 -10.07
CA ARG A 447 12.73 9.95 -10.52
C ARG A 447 13.79 10.78 -9.81
N GLY A 448 13.98 10.59 -8.50
CA GLY A 448 15.02 11.23 -7.70
C GLY A 448 16.44 10.87 -8.12
N MET A 449 16.74 9.59 -8.33
CA MET A 449 18.06 9.12 -8.78
C MET A 449 18.39 9.61 -10.19
N ILE A 450 17.44 9.54 -11.12
CA ILE A 450 17.62 10.03 -12.50
C ILE A 450 17.82 11.55 -12.50
N ALA A 451 17.01 12.28 -11.73
CA ALA A 451 17.17 13.72 -11.56
C ALA A 451 18.52 14.08 -10.96
N ALA A 452 18.96 13.34 -9.94
CA ALA A 452 20.25 13.55 -9.31
C ALA A 452 21.40 13.37 -10.31
N GLU A 453 21.39 12.31 -11.13
CA GLU A 453 22.44 12.06 -12.11
C GLU A 453 22.47 13.16 -13.19
N ILE A 454 21.30 13.57 -13.71
CA ILE A 454 21.20 14.66 -14.69
C ILE A 454 21.73 15.98 -14.10
N ILE A 455 21.31 16.33 -12.88
CA ILE A 455 21.67 17.59 -12.22
C ILE A 455 23.16 17.60 -11.85
N GLU A 456 23.69 16.54 -11.24
CA GLU A 456 25.10 16.48 -10.84
C GLU A 456 26.06 16.60 -12.03
N ARG A 457 25.65 16.11 -13.20
CA ARG A 457 26.41 16.21 -14.44
C ARG A 457 26.23 17.53 -15.16
N SER A 458 25.10 18.22 -14.99
CA SER A 458 24.76 19.39 -15.81
C SER A 458 24.76 20.73 -15.06
N ALA A 459 24.70 20.74 -13.72
CA ALA A 459 24.53 21.96 -12.92
C ALA A 459 25.68 22.97 -13.03
N HIS A 460 26.85 22.55 -13.53
CA HIS A 460 27.98 23.44 -13.80
C HIS A 460 27.78 24.33 -15.04
N GLN A 461 26.78 24.04 -15.88
CA GLN A 461 26.50 24.78 -17.11
C GLN A 461 25.59 25.98 -16.84
N ALA A 462 25.96 27.15 -17.35
CA ALA A 462 25.16 28.38 -17.20
C ALA A 462 23.77 28.28 -17.86
N THR A 463 23.60 27.42 -18.87
CA THR A 463 22.33 27.20 -19.59
C THR A 463 21.48 26.08 -19.00
N PHE A 464 21.92 25.45 -17.91
CA PHE A 464 21.18 24.35 -17.28
C PHE A 464 20.26 24.88 -16.18
N GLY A 465 19.00 24.46 -16.25
CA GLY A 465 17.96 24.78 -15.28
C GLY A 465 16.76 23.86 -15.50
N ARG A 466 15.63 24.15 -14.84
CA ARG A 466 14.44 23.27 -14.84
C ARG A 466 13.94 22.87 -16.23
N VAL A 467 13.96 23.78 -17.19
CA VAL A 467 13.54 23.49 -18.58
C VAL A 467 14.41 22.40 -19.19
N LYS A 468 15.75 22.51 -19.04
CA LYS A 468 16.70 21.55 -19.61
C LYS A 468 16.64 20.21 -18.87
N LEU A 469 16.52 20.22 -17.54
CA LEU A 469 16.25 19.01 -16.74
C LEU A 469 15.02 18.26 -17.28
N GLN A 470 13.93 18.99 -17.52
CA GLN A 470 12.72 18.40 -18.06
C GLN A 470 12.88 17.82 -19.45
N LYS A 471 13.59 18.50 -20.37
CA LYS A 471 13.80 17.97 -21.72
C LYS A 471 14.64 16.69 -21.70
N ILE A 472 15.65 16.63 -20.83
CA ILE A 472 16.44 15.42 -20.63
C ILE A 472 15.57 14.30 -20.03
N ALA A 473 14.74 14.61 -19.02
CA ALA A 473 13.83 13.63 -18.42
C ALA A 473 12.84 13.06 -19.45
N TYR A 474 12.22 13.92 -20.27
CA TYR A 474 11.35 13.49 -21.37
C TYR A 474 12.08 12.54 -22.33
N LEU A 475 13.26 12.93 -22.84
CA LEU A 475 14.04 12.10 -23.75
C LEU A 475 14.53 10.80 -23.08
N ALA A 476 14.82 10.82 -21.78
CA ALA A 476 15.17 9.61 -21.03
C ALA A 476 14.00 8.61 -21.00
N ASP A 477 12.78 9.10 -20.83
CA ASP A 477 11.56 8.30 -20.86
C ASP A 477 11.33 7.69 -22.25
N VAL A 478 11.27 8.53 -23.30
CA VAL A 478 10.84 8.10 -24.65
C VAL A 478 11.95 7.62 -25.58
N HIS A 479 13.21 8.00 -25.37
CA HIS A 479 14.34 7.62 -26.23
C HIS A 479 15.22 6.55 -25.61
N VAL A 480 15.55 6.70 -24.32
CA VAL A 480 16.35 5.71 -23.61
C VAL A 480 15.49 4.50 -23.19
N GLY A 481 14.18 4.71 -23.00
CA GLY A 481 13.24 3.68 -22.54
C GLY A 481 13.29 3.51 -21.02
N ILE A 482 13.47 4.61 -20.28
CA ILE A 482 13.39 4.61 -18.82
C ILE A 482 11.93 4.75 -18.41
N SER A 483 11.17 3.66 -18.60
CA SER A 483 9.75 3.58 -18.28
C SER A 483 9.44 3.85 -16.81
N GLU A 484 10.44 3.76 -15.93
CA GLU A 484 10.37 4.11 -14.51
C GLU A 484 9.98 5.57 -14.26
N LEU A 485 10.17 6.46 -15.25
CA LEU A 485 9.75 7.86 -15.14
C LEU A 485 8.23 8.01 -15.25
N GLU A 486 7.54 7.21 -16.10
CA GLU A 486 6.11 7.29 -16.37
C GLU A 486 5.59 8.73 -16.49
N GLY A 487 6.17 9.53 -17.38
CA GLY A 487 5.77 10.93 -17.53
C GLY A 487 4.42 11.09 -18.23
N THR A 488 3.62 12.04 -17.76
CA THR A 488 2.37 12.50 -18.40
C THR A 488 2.60 13.86 -19.03
N TYR A 489 3.11 13.87 -20.26
CA TYR A 489 3.60 15.09 -20.91
C TYR A 489 2.48 15.87 -21.61
N LEU A 490 2.32 17.13 -21.21
CA LEU A 490 1.47 18.11 -21.88
C LEU A 490 2.26 18.88 -22.96
N ARG A 491 1.58 19.21 -24.06
CA ARG A 491 2.09 20.12 -25.09
C ARG A 491 2.00 21.57 -24.63
N GLU A 492 3.13 22.14 -24.22
CA GLU A 492 3.20 23.51 -23.67
C GLU A 492 4.24 24.37 -24.40
N ALA A 493 4.26 25.67 -24.11
CA ALA A 493 5.14 26.65 -24.75
C ALA A 493 6.62 26.25 -24.75
N ALA A 494 7.10 25.70 -23.64
CA ALA A 494 8.49 25.22 -23.48
C ALA A 494 8.72 23.78 -23.99
N GLY A 495 7.79 23.21 -24.77
CA GLY A 495 7.85 21.81 -25.25
C GLY A 495 7.11 20.83 -24.32
N PRO A 496 7.42 19.52 -24.36
CA PRO A 496 6.78 18.50 -23.53
C PRO A 496 6.98 18.80 -22.04
N LEU A 497 5.87 18.90 -21.27
CA LEU A 497 5.89 19.32 -19.88
C LEU A 497 5.02 18.41 -19.00
N ASP A 498 5.66 17.78 -18.02
CA ASP A 498 4.99 17.19 -16.85
C ASP A 498 5.41 18.00 -15.61
N ARG A 499 4.47 18.77 -15.05
CA ARG A 499 4.74 19.67 -13.91
C ARG A 499 4.87 18.90 -12.59
N GLU A 500 4.14 17.80 -12.45
CA GLU A 500 4.13 17.01 -11.22
C GLU A 500 5.39 16.16 -11.15
N MET A 501 5.75 15.50 -12.25
CA MET A 501 6.97 14.69 -12.34
C MET A 501 8.21 15.52 -12.04
N VAL A 502 8.37 16.70 -12.64
CA VAL A 502 9.58 17.53 -12.41
C VAL A 502 9.66 18.03 -10.97
N ARG A 503 8.53 18.34 -10.31
CA ARG A 503 8.52 18.72 -8.89
C ARG A 503 8.93 17.56 -8.00
N GLU A 504 8.42 16.37 -8.27
CA GLU A 504 8.80 15.15 -7.52
C GLU A 504 10.27 14.80 -7.74
N MET A 505 10.74 14.84 -9.00
CA MET A 505 12.16 14.66 -9.35
C MET A 505 13.08 15.59 -8.55
N GLU A 506 12.76 16.88 -8.48
CA GLU A 506 13.54 17.85 -7.71
C GLU A 506 13.47 17.60 -6.19
N HIS A 507 12.31 17.22 -5.68
CA HIS A 507 12.12 16.90 -4.26
C HIS A 507 12.95 15.68 -3.85
N GLU A 508 12.87 14.59 -4.63
CA GLU A 508 13.53 13.34 -4.34
C GLU A 508 15.04 13.39 -4.61
N ALA A 509 15.50 14.16 -5.61
CA ALA A 509 16.92 14.47 -5.79
C ALA A 509 17.52 15.14 -4.55
N GLY A 510 16.74 15.95 -3.84
CA GLY A 510 17.11 16.53 -2.55
C GLY A 510 17.29 15.50 -1.45
N ARG A 511 16.47 14.44 -1.44
CA ARG A 511 16.57 13.34 -0.46
C ARG A 511 17.71 12.38 -0.76
N VAL A 512 17.89 12.07 -2.05
CA VAL A 512 18.80 11.02 -2.52
C VAL A 512 20.26 11.50 -2.66
N ALA A 513 20.47 12.76 -3.05
CA ALA A 513 21.80 13.32 -3.32
C ALA A 513 22.05 14.69 -2.67
N GLY A 514 21.14 15.16 -1.81
CA GLY A 514 21.29 16.44 -1.11
C GLY A 514 21.16 17.67 -2.03
N ILE A 515 20.57 17.53 -3.22
CA ILE A 515 20.43 18.62 -4.19
C ILE A 515 19.43 19.67 -3.68
N ARG A 516 19.79 20.96 -3.80
CA ARG A 516 18.91 22.08 -3.44
C ARG A 516 18.55 22.91 -4.64
N VAL A 517 17.25 23.11 -4.83
CA VAL A 517 16.69 24.03 -5.83
C VAL A 517 16.87 25.47 -5.35
N ASN A 518 17.49 26.31 -6.17
CA ASN A 518 17.65 27.74 -5.92
C ASN A 518 16.88 28.55 -6.97
N GLN A 519 15.91 29.33 -6.51
CA GLN A 519 15.05 30.19 -7.33
C GLN A 519 14.92 31.56 -6.64
N PRO A 520 15.96 32.42 -6.72
CA PRO A 520 16.07 33.62 -5.89
C PRO A 520 14.99 34.67 -6.19
N ASP A 521 14.49 34.73 -7.42
CA ASP A 521 13.55 35.76 -7.88
C ASP A 521 12.08 35.30 -7.80
N GLY A 522 11.80 34.20 -7.08
CA GLY A 522 10.45 33.70 -6.83
C GLY A 522 9.87 32.82 -7.94
N ALA A 523 8.65 32.33 -7.72
CA ALA A 523 7.99 31.37 -8.61
C ALA A 523 7.84 31.92 -10.04
N GLY A 524 8.24 31.14 -11.03
CA GLY A 524 8.20 31.51 -12.45
C GLY A 524 9.52 32.05 -13.02
N THR A 525 10.56 32.19 -12.20
CA THR A 525 11.89 32.67 -12.62
C THR A 525 12.90 31.54 -12.86
N ALA A 526 14.10 31.87 -13.33
CA ALA A 526 15.15 30.88 -13.61
C ALA A 526 15.54 30.07 -12.37
N VAL A 527 15.80 28.78 -12.58
CA VAL A 527 16.13 27.82 -11.52
C VAL A 527 17.56 27.34 -11.71
N ASN A 528 18.35 27.43 -10.65
CA ASN A 528 19.70 26.87 -10.56
C ASN A 528 19.74 25.80 -9.47
N TYR A 529 20.66 24.84 -9.57
CA TYR A 529 20.79 23.77 -8.59
C TYR A 529 22.10 23.90 -7.81
N ARG A 530 22.05 23.73 -6.49
CA ARG A 530 23.24 23.59 -5.64
C ARG A 530 23.40 22.12 -5.27
N LEU A 531 24.58 21.58 -5.53
CA LEU A 531 24.94 20.20 -5.16
C LEU A 531 25.27 20.15 -3.67
N GLY A 532 24.79 19.12 -2.97
CA GLY A 532 25.09 18.87 -1.56
C GLY A 532 26.27 17.92 -1.36
N ASP A 533 26.51 17.54 -0.10
CA ASP A 533 27.65 16.70 0.31
C ASP A 533 27.50 15.21 -0.06
N GLN A 534 26.32 14.79 -0.52
CA GLN A 534 25.99 13.39 -0.88
C GLN A 534 26.17 13.09 -2.36
N ARG A 535 27.08 13.81 -3.03
CA ARG A 535 27.29 13.70 -4.48
C ARG A 535 27.65 12.26 -4.88
N GLY A 536 26.93 11.71 -5.85
CA GLY A 536 27.17 10.38 -6.42
C GLY A 536 26.66 9.21 -5.57
N ALA A 537 26.01 9.46 -4.42
CA ALA A 537 25.50 8.40 -3.53
C ALA A 537 24.50 7.45 -4.23
N HIS A 538 23.79 7.95 -5.23
CA HIS A 538 22.75 7.22 -5.96
C HIS A 538 23.25 6.34 -7.10
N ARG A 539 24.50 6.50 -7.56
CA ARG A 539 24.96 5.90 -8.82
C ARG A 539 24.97 4.37 -8.82
N ALA A 540 25.33 3.75 -7.71
CA ALA A 540 25.34 2.29 -7.60
C ALA A 540 23.91 1.72 -7.71
N GLU A 541 22.94 2.37 -7.06
CA GLU A 541 21.54 1.97 -7.09
C GLU A 541 20.89 2.29 -8.44
N LEU A 542 21.20 3.44 -9.03
CA LEU A 542 20.75 3.80 -10.39
C LEU A 542 21.28 2.83 -11.45
N ALA A 543 22.55 2.43 -11.36
CA ALA A 543 23.13 1.45 -12.28
C ALA A 543 22.47 0.06 -12.12
N ALA A 544 22.15 -0.34 -10.89
CA ALA A 544 21.40 -1.57 -10.62
C ALA A 544 19.97 -1.49 -11.16
N LEU A 545 19.32 -0.32 -11.06
CA LEU A 545 17.97 -0.07 -11.55
C LEU A 545 17.89 -0.12 -13.08
N LEU A 546 18.74 0.64 -13.76
CA LEU A 546 18.69 0.81 -15.21
C LEU A 546 19.35 -0.37 -15.95
N GLY A 547 20.30 -1.04 -15.32
CA GLY A 547 21.18 -2.00 -15.99
C GLY A 547 22.18 -1.29 -16.92
N ALA A 548 23.15 -2.05 -17.44
CA ALA A 548 24.29 -1.49 -18.18
C ALA A 548 23.89 -0.73 -19.46
N ASP A 549 22.96 -1.27 -20.25
CA ASP A 549 22.55 -0.69 -21.54
C ASP A 549 21.81 0.65 -21.37
N ARG A 550 20.79 0.70 -20.51
CA ARG A 550 20.03 1.94 -20.26
C ARG A 550 20.87 3.00 -19.54
N SER A 551 21.77 2.58 -18.64
CA SER A 551 22.71 3.52 -18.00
C SER A 551 23.61 4.19 -19.04
N ALA A 552 24.24 3.43 -19.94
CA ALA A 552 25.11 3.98 -20.97
C ALA A 552 24.36 4.92 -21.95
N LYS A 553 23.11 4.59 -22.27
CA LYS A 553 22.24 5.44 -23.11
C LYS A 553 21.83 6.73 -22.40
N LEU A 554 21.53 6.67 -21.11
CA LEU A 554 21.24 7.85 -20.29
C LEU A 554 22.46 8.77 -20.22
N ASP A 555 23.64 8.20 -19.97
CA ASP A 555 24.89 8.95 -19.91
C ASP A 555 25.16 9.71 -21.21
N LYS A 556 25.04 9.01 -22.34
CA LYS A 556 25.19 9.61 -23.67
C LYS A 556 24.16 10.72 -23.90
N LEU A 557 22.89 10.50 -23.55
CA LEU A 557 21.84 11.50 -23.70
C LEU A 557 22.16 12.77 -22.90
N ILE A 558 22.62 12.64 -21.66
CA ILE A 558 23.01 13.77 -20.82
C ILE A 558 24.16 14.54 -21.47
N ASP A 559 25.18 13.84 -21.98
CA ASP A 559 26.33 14.45 -22.65
C ASP A 559 25.95 15.15 -23.96
N ASP A 560 25.10 14.54 -24.78
CA ASP A 560 24.66 15.13 -26.04
C ASP A 560 23.87 16.43 -25.80
N ILE A 561 22.90 16.40 -24.87
CA ILE A 561 22.08 17.58 -24.54
C ILE A 561 22.90 18.63 -23.77
N ALA A 562 23.95 18.24 -23.04
CA ALA A 562 24.88 19.16 -22.41
C ALA A 562 25.54 20.12 -23.42
N THR A 563 25.74 19.70 -24.68
CA THR A 563 26.40 20.51 -25.72
C THR A 563 25.56 21.66 -26.29
N ILE A 564 24.26 21.70 -26.01
CA ILE A 564 23.32 22.68 -26.59
C ILE A 564 22.71 23.59 -25.50
N ASP A 565 22.28 24.78 -25.88
CA ASP A 565 21.65 25.71 -24.95
C ASP A 565 20.20 25.29 -24.61
N THR A 566 19.53 26.06 -23.73
CA THR A 566 18.16 25.76 -23.31
C THR A 566 17.18 25.78 -24.48
N LYS A 567 17.39 26.68 -25.46
CA LYS A 567 16.54 26.81 -26.65
C LYS A 567 16.69 25.59 -27.56
N GLY A 568 17.92 25.11 -27.78
CA GLY A 568 18.22 23.90 -28.54
C GLY A 568 17.63 22.65 -27.89
N ALA A 569 17.78 22.50 -26.57
CA ALA A 569 17.20 21.36 -25.84
C ALA A 569 15.66 21.32 -25.98
N GLU A 570 15.01 22.48 -25.95
CA GLU A 570 13.58 22.61 -26.20
C GLU A 570 13.19 22.25 -27.64
N ALA A 571 13.93 22.71 -28.64
CA ALA A 571 13.69 22.38 -30.04
C ALA A 571 13.78 20.87 -30.26
N VAL A 572 14.87 20.25 -29.78
CA VAL A 572 15.14 18.81 -29.90
C VAL A 572 14.02 17.99 -29.26
N ALA A 573 13.65 18.27 -28.01
CA ALA A 573 12.61 17.52 -27.31
C ALA A 573 11.23 17.69 -27.97
N THR A 574 10.93 18.89 -28.49
CA THR A 574 9.64 19.15 -29.16
C THR A 574 9.56 18.47 -30.52
N LEU A 575 10.62 18.54 -31.34
CA LEU A 575 10.70 17.82 -32.62
C LEU A 575 10.67 16.30 -32.42
N TYR A 576 11.34 15.79 -31.38
CA TYR A 576 11.28 14.38 -31.01
C TYR A 576 9.85 13.97 -30.70
N ALA A 577 9.13 14.76 -29.89
CA ALA A 577 7.76 14.47 -29.51
C ALA A 577 6.79 14.47 -30.68
N VAL A 578 6.85 15.49 -31.55
CA VAL A 578 6.02 15.55 -32.76
C VAL A 578 6.26 14.32 -33.64
N TRP A 579 7.52 13.97 -33.85
CA TRP A 579 7.87 12.80 -34.66
C TRP A 579 7.43 11.48 -33.98
N ASN A 580 7.65 11.34 -32.67
CA ASN A 580 7.27 10.13 -31.94
C ASN A 580 5.76 9.93 -31.87
N ASP A 581 4.98 10.99 -31.62
CA ASP A 581 3.52 10.94 -31.56
C ASP A 581 2.93 10.48 -32.92
N ALA A 582 3.47 10.99 -34.03
CA ALA A 582 3.06 10.56 -35.37
C ALA A 582 3.37 9.08 -35.63
N LEU A 583 4.54 8.59 -35.20
CA LEU A 583 4.88 7.16 -35.31
C LEU A 583 3.95 6.28 -34.45
N ILE A 584 3.56 6.74 -33.25
CA ILE A 584 2.59 6.05 -32.38
C ILE A 584 1.23 5.92 -33.08
N GLU A 585 0.87 6.92 -33.90
CA GLU A 585 -0.37 6.94 -34.69
C GLU A 585 -0.26 6.13 -35.99
N GLY A 586 0.88 5.50 -36.26
CA GLY A 586 1.13 4.72 -37.47
C GLY A 586 1.49 5.58 -38.69
N GLU A 587 1.77 6.87 -38.50
CA GLU A 587 2.16 7.80 -39.54
C GLU A 587 3.68 7.85 -39.72
N THR A 588 4.14 8.21 -40.92
CA THR A 588 5.57 8.37 -41.22
C THR A 588 5.86 9.75 -41.79
N PRO A 589 5.86 10.80 -40.95
CA PRO A 589 5.92 12.17 -41.44
C PRO A 589 7.28 12.49 -42.08
N THR A 590 7.23 13.28 -43.13
CA THR A 590 8.38 13.95 -43.75
C THR A 590 8.98 15.00 -42.80
N ASP A 591 10.19 15.46 -43.08
CA ASP A 591 10.83 16.48 -42.24
C ASP A 591 10.07 17.80 -42.24
N THR A 592 9.47 18.17 -43.38
CA THR A 592 8.63 19.36 -43.49
C THR A 592 7.38 19.23 -42.64
N GLU A 593 6.73 18.06 -42.60
CA GLU A 593 5.55 17.81 -41.77
C GLU A 593 5.89 17.86 -40.27
N LYS A 594 7.02 17.29 -39.84
CA LYS A 594 7.48 17.38 -38.44
C LYS A 594 7.70 18.84 -38.01
N VAL A 595 8.36 19.61 -38.86
CA VAL A 595 8.65 21.03 -38.59
C VAL A 595 7.35 21.84 -38.55
N LEU A 596 6.45 21.60 -39.50
CA LEU A 596 5.17 22.30 -39.57
C LEU A 596 4.31 21.98 -38.34
N ALA A 597 4.14 20.71 -37.97
CA ALA A 597 3.37 20.29 -36.81
C ALA A 597 3.91 20.90 -35.50
N MET A 598 5.24 21.01 -35.33
CA MET A 598 5.81 21.75 -34.19
C MET A 598 5.38 23.24 -34.16
N LEU A 599 5.32 23.90 -35.32
CA LEU A 599 5.01 25.33 -35.41
C LEU A 599 3.50 25.63 -35.35
N THR A 600 2.65 24.73 -35.84
CA THR A 600 1.22 24.98 -36.01
C THR A 600 0.33 24.20 -35.04
N GLU A 601 0.77 23.04 -34.56
CA GLU A 601 -0.08 22.11 -33.80
C GLU A 601 0.39 21.89 -32.35
N TRP A 602 1.55 22.43 -31.97
CA TRP A 602 2.09 22.25 -30.62
C TRP A 602 1.60 23.29 -29.61
N HIS A 603 2.01 24.55 -29.78
CA HIS A 603 1.61 25.68 -28.92
C HIS A 603 1.76 26.99 -29.73
N PRO A 604 0.85 27.98 -29.57
CA PRO A 604 0.88 29.21 -30.36
C PRO A 604 2.20 29.98 -30.33
N GLU A 605 2.95 29.91 -29.22
CA GLU A 605 4.26 30.58 -29.07
C GLU A 605 5.39 29.91 -29.88
N LYS A 606 5.22 28.69 -30.41
CA LYS A 606 6.29 28.00 -31.14
C LYS A 606 6.70 28.73 -32.41
N LYS A 607 5.73 29.25 -33.17
CA LYS A 607 5.96 30.08 -34.37
C LYS A 607 6.64 31.42 -34.07
N GLU A 608 6.54 31.90 -32.83
CA GLU A 608 7.19 33.15 -32.40
C GLU A 608 8.64 32.91 -31.99
N LYS A 609 8.95 31.70 -31.50
CA LYS A 609 10.24 31.34 -30.91
C LYS A 609 11.20 30.63 -31.87
N PHE A 610 10.68 29.89 -32.86
CA PHE A 610 11.48 29.07 -33.76
C PHE A 610 11.18 29.37 -35.23
N ARG A 611 12.23 29.29 -36.06
CA ARG A 611 12.12 29.38 -37.52
C ARG A 611 12.20 27.99 -38.15
N MET A 612 11.57 27.82 -39.32
CA MET A 612 11.60 26.52 -40.04
C MET A 612 13.01 26.02 -40.34
N ASP A 613 13.91 26.89 -40.81
CA ASP A 613 15.28 26.53 -41.15
C ASP A 613 16.12 26.12 -39.92
N GLU A 614 15.88 26.78 -38.79
CA GLU A 614 16.44 26.42 -37.49
C GLU A 614 15.99 25.01 -37.08
N LEU A 615 14.70 24.69 -37.23
CA LEU A 615 14.15 23.37 -36.87
C LEU A 615 14.67 22.24 -37.78
N HIS A 616 14.88 22.49 -39.07
CA HIS A 616 15.56 21.53 -39.95
C HIS A 616 17.01 21.28 -39.51
N THR A 617 17.70 22.30 -39.03
CA THR A 617 19.06 22.17 -38.47
C THR A 617 19.05 21.26 -37.24
N TRP A 618 18.06 21.42 -36.35
CA TRP A 618 17.88 20.56 -35.17
C TRP A 618 17.49 19.11 -35.52
N LEU A 619 16.64 18.88 -36.53
CA LEU A 619 16.38 17.52 -37.04
C LEU A 619 17.66 16.84 -37.56
N GLY A 620 18.50 17.58 -38.28
CA GLY A 620 19.80 17.10 -38.71
C GLY A 620 20.73 16.78 -37.54
N TRP A 621 20.73 17.64 -36.50
CA TRP A 621 21.49 17.43 -35.27
C TRP A 621 21.03 16.16 -34.53
N MET A 622 19.71 15.95 -34.39
CA MET A 622 19.13 14.77 -33.76
C MET A 622 19.62 13.48 -34.42
N ARG A 623 19.58 13.40 -35.76
CA ARG A 623 20.04 12.22 -36.51
C ARG A 623 21.52 11.92 -36.28
N ARG A 624 22.38 12.94 -36.27
CA ARG A 624 23.83 12.77 -36.04
C ARG A 624 24.13 12.21 -34.64
N HIS A 625 23.31 12.55 -33.65
CA HIS A 625 23.45 12.06 -32.28
C HIS A 625 22.65 10.76 -32.03
N GLY A 626 21.90 10.28 -33.02
CA GLY A 626 21.09 9.05 -32.91
C GLY A 626 19.77 9.23 -32.18
N LEU A 627 19.30 10.47 -31.96
CA LEU A 627 18.01 10.81 -31.37
C LEU A 627 16.88 10.66 -32.40
N VAL A 628 16.63 9.41 -32.81
CA VAL A 628 15.59 9.04 -33.77
C VAL A 628 14.49 8.27 -33.02
N PRO A 629 13.24 8.77 -32.99
CA PRO A 629 12.12 8.10 -32.35
C PRO A 629 11.73 6.78 -33.00
N ARG A 630 11.14 5.89 -32.20
CA ARG A 630 10.70 4.54 -32.61
C ARG A 630 9.18 4.35 -32.55
N GLY A 631 8.43 5.36 -32.10
CA GLY A 631 6.98 5.22 -31.85
C GLY A 631 6.68 4.47 -30.55
N GLU A 632 7.53 4.65 -29.53
CA GLU A 632 7.45 3.98 -28.23
C GLU A 632 7.36 5.01 -27.10
N GLY A 633 6.90 4.59 -25.92
CA GLY A 633 6.77 5.46 -24.73
C GLY A 633 5.48 6.29 -24.69
N PRO A 634 5.34 7.18 -23.68
CA PRO A 634 4.14 7.99 -23.50
C PRO A 634 3.94 9.02 -24.61
N ARG A 635 2.75 9.02 -25.22
CA ARG A 635 2.29 10.05 -26.19
C ARG A 635 2.02 11.38 -25.48
N THR A 636 2.35 12.49 -26.12
CA THR A 636 2.04 13.82 -25.55
C THR A 636 0.58 14.19 -25.74
N SER A 637 0.02 14.99 -24.83
CA SER A 637 -1.39 15.40 -24.88
C SER A 637 -1.58 16.92 -24.86
N THR A 638 -2.61 17.39 -25.53
CA THR A 638 -3.12 18.76 -25.37
C THR A 638 -3.93 18.77 -24.07
N GLY A 639 -3.51 19.51 -23.03
CA GLY A 639 -4.15 19.48 -21.71
C GLY A 639 -5.66 19.79 -21.72
N ARG A 640 -6.34 19.60 -20.58
CA ARG A 640 -7.79 19.84 -20.35
C ARG A 640 -8.30 21.27 -20.61
N LEU A 641 -7.53 22.13 -21.28
CA LEU A 641 -7.97 23.45 -21.72
C LEU A 641 -8.84 23.39 -23.00
N PHE A 642 -9.08 22.19 -23.57
CA PHE A 642 -9.97 21.99 -24.73
C PHE A 642 -10.90 20.76 -24.65
N ALA A 643 -11.29 20.33 -23.44
CA ALA A 643 -12.31 19.27 -23.27
C ALA A 643 -13.38 19.66 -22.25
#